data_AF-A0A0M3AGA3-F1
#
_entry.id   AF-A0A0M3AGA3-F1
#
_cell.length_a   1.000
_cell.length_b   1.000
_cell.length_c   1.000
_cell.angle_alpha   90.00
_cell.angle_beta   90.00
_cell.angle_gamma   90.00
#
_symmetry.space_group_name_H-M   'P 1'
#
loop_
_entity.id
_entity.type
_entity.pdbx_description
1 polymer ?
#
loop_
_entity_poly.entity_id
_entity_poly.type
_entity_poly.pdbx_seq_one_letter_code
_entity_poly.pdbx_strand_id
1 'polypeptide(L)'
;MSNKKASAKFLKRRICYYLTSGIITITMPMAVYSAEQTKEQAPMEAEFDSVFLMGDAQKVDISRFKYGNPVLPGEYSVDVYINGNWFGKKRMVFRSTEQNQNAYTCFTANSLLEYGVKQEVLVNRTETTAPNACYKIEEWVENAYYDFDTSRLRIDVSIPQIALQKNAQGYVDPSVWDRGINAGFLSYNGSAYKTFNKSSGQQETTNAFIGLTTGANIGGWQFRHNGQWQWQDNKESEKKGSNYEAVSSYAQRAFPNYRGVLTLGDSFTNGEIFDSFGYRGVDFSSDDRMLPNSMIGYAPQIRGNAKTNAKVEIRQQGQLIYQTTVAPGRFEINDLYPTGFGGELEVSVIESNGEIQKFAVPYASVVQMLRPGLSRYSLTVGEFRDRDIDLTPWVTQGKYQRGVNNYLTAYTGFQLAEDYGSALVGAAFATPIGAISLDVTHSQADFKKQESQSGQSFRLSYSKLIAPTDTNLTLAAYRYSTENYYNLRDAILIRDLEEKGENTYAVGKQRSEFQITLNQGLPEGWGNVYVVGSWIDYWNRSESTKQYQIGYSNNYQGITYGISAVNRQIEYGSNRSDQDTEYLATISFPLSFKKNSANVNTTIADNNRTVGVSGVVGDRFSYGASMSHQDRNDPSFNVNSRYRTNFATVGGSYSYAEDYQQAMLSLSGSIVAHSQGVLFGPDQGQTMVLVYAPDAAGAKVGNTVGLSINKAGYAVIPYVTPYRLNDITLDPQNMSTNVELEETSQRIAPFAGAIAKVDFSTKTGYAIYIQSKQANGESLPFAAQVYNKDKEAVGMVAQGSLIYVRTKLPQDTLYVNWGDEASEQCQVSYDVRSQLDKDQQNMIMTEAICK
;
A
#
# COMPACT_ATOMS: atom_id res chain seq x y z
N MET A 1 63.12 -28.56 30.61
CA MET A 1 64.21 -27.87 31.32
C MET A 1 63.81 -26.41 31.49
N SER A 2 63.24 -26.05 32.65
CA SER A 2 63.86 -25.26 33.74
C SER A 2 63.86 -23.74 33.44
N ASN A 3 62.84 -22.98 33.87
CA ASN A 3 62.74 -22.22 35.16
C ASN A 3 63.44 -20.83 35.08
N LYS A 4 63.00 -19.71 35.67
CA LYS A 4 62.06 -19.40 36.78
C LYS A 4 61.94 -17.87 36.92
N LYS A 5 60.79 -17.36 37.40
CA LYS A 5 60.59 -16.42 38.55
C LYS A 5 59.16 -15.83 38.48
N ALA A 6 58.24 -16.19 39.39
CA ALA A 6 57.98 -15.66 40.75
C ALA A 6 56.97 -14.48 40.71
N SER A 7 55.99 -14.26 41.61
CA SER A 7 55.52 -14.91 42.85
C SER A 7 54.10 -14.43 43.23
N ALA A 8 53.32 -15.34 43.81
CA ALA A 8 52.08 -15.23 44.61
C ALA A 8 51.89 -14.03 45.59
N LYS A 9 50.64 -13.59 45.86
CA LYS A 9 49.75 -14.05 46.97
C LYS A 9 48.46 -13.20 47.17
N PHE A 10 47.42 -13.90 47.62
CA PHE A 10 46.08 -13.50 48.10
C PHE A 10 46.04 -12.39 49.18
N LEU A 11 44.96 -11.59 49.20
CA LEU A 11 44.43 -11.00 50.44
C LEU A 11 42.88 -10.98 50.46
N LYS A 12 42.31 -11.82 51.33
CA LYS A 12 40.96 -11.71 51.90
C LYS A 12 40.93 -10.51 52.86
N ARG A 13 39.86 -9.71 52.86
CA ARG A 13 39.55 -8.84 54.01
C ARG A 13 38.12 -9.03 54.49
N ARG A 14 38.03 -9.33 55.79
CA ARG A 14 36.84 -9.67 56.56
C ARG A 14 36.07 -8.40 56.97
N ILE A 15 34.77 -8.61 57.08
CA ILE A 15 33.76 -7.84 57.78
C ILE A 15 34.08 -7.81 59.29
N CYS A 16 34.02 -6.63 59.90
CA CYS A 16 33.90 -6.45 61.35
C CYS A 16 32.78 -5.45 61.63
N TYR A 17 31.78 -5.89 62.39
CA TYR A 17 30.72 -5.07 62.97
C TYR A 17 31.26 -4.32 64.19
N TYR A 18 30.95 -3.02 64.30
CA TYR A 18 30.92 -2.30 65.57
C TYR A 18 29.52 -1.75 65.79
N LEU A 19 28.91 -2.22 66.88
CA LEU A 19 27.70 -1.72 67.51
C LEU A 19 28.09 -0.48 68.32
N THR A 20 27.55 0.70 67.97
CA THR A 20 27.41 1.81 68.92
C THR A 20 26.07 2.51 68.69
N SER A 21 25.30 2.53 69.77
CA SER A 21 24.03 3.20 69.98
C SER A 21 24.08 4.71 69.71
N GLY A 22 23.13 5.21 68.91
CA GLY A 22 22.86 6.63 68.72
C GLY A 22 21.36 6.84 68.60
N ILE A 23 20.78 7.45 69.62
CA ILE A 23 19.38 7.85 69.78
C ILE A 23 18.99 8.81 68.64
N ILE A 24 17.92 8.49 67.89
CA ILE A 24 17.28 9.44 66.98
C ILE A 24 15.81 9.55 67.36
N THR A 25 15.46 10.75 67.79
CA THR A 25 14.14 11.27 68.09
C THR A 25 13.17 11.10 66.92
N ILE A 26 12.04 10.46 67.18
CA ILE A 26 10.88 10.42 66.29
C ILE A 26 10.26 11.82 66.27
N THR A 27 10.42 12.53 65.15
CA THR A 27 9.52 13.62 64.77
C THR A 27 8.65 13.11 63.64
N MET A 28 7.34 12.97 63.93
CA MET A 28 6.31 12.74 62.93
C MET A 28 6.14 14.01 62.09
N PRO A 29 6.29 13.97 60.76
CA PRO A 29 5.55 14.88 59.90
C PRO A 29 4.17 14.27 59.69
N MET A 30 3.14 14.92 60.21
CA MET A 30 1.77 14.72 59.73
C MET A 30 1.73 15.13 58.25
N ALA A 31 1.79 14.14 57.35
CA ALA A 31 1.35 14.34 55.97
C ALA A 31 -0.19 14.32 55.98
N VAL A 32 -0.76 15.52 56.07
CA VAL A 32 -2.18 15.75 55.83
C VAL A 32 -2.45 15.40 54.36
N TYR A 33 -3.30 14.41 54.14
CA TYR A 33 -3.93 14.15 52.85
C TYR A 33 -4.71 15.39 52.44
N SER A 34 -4.22 16.15 51.47
CA SER A 34 -5.09 17.04 50.69
C SER A 34 -5.61 16.20 49.52
N ALA A 35 -6.87 15.79 49.63
CA ALA A 35 -7.63 15.36 48.46
C ALA A 35 -7.81 16.61 47.59
N GLU A 36 -7.00 16.72 46.54
CA GLU A 36 -7.17 17.74 45.53
C GLU A 36 -8.43 17.37 44.73
N GLN A 37 -9.59 17.86 45.20
CA GLN A 37 -10.73 18.02 44.34
C GLN A 37 -10.33 19.02 43.26
N THR A 38 -10.07 18.54 42.05
CA THR A 38 -10.00 19.37 40.87
C THR A 38 -11.38 20.00 40.69
N LYS A 39 -11.58 21.18 41.29
CA LYS A 39 -12.65 22.08 40.86
C LYS A 39 -12.35 22.38 39.40
N GLU A 40 -13.32 22.14 38.52
CA GLU A 40 -13.37 22.79 37.21
C GLU A 40 -13.07 24.28 37.44
N GLN A 41 -11.92 24.74 36.93
CA GLN A 41 -11.66 26.16 36.85
C GLN A 41 -12.71 26.74 35.90
N ALA A 42 -13.55 27.65 36.41
CA ALA A 42 -14.39 28.48 35.56
C ALA A 42 -13.51 29.12 34.46
N PRO A 43 -14.01 29.25 33.23
CA PRO A 43 -13.23 29.82 32.13
C PRO A 43 -12.69 31.19 32.55
N MET A 44 -11.39 31.37 32.38
CA MET A 44 -10.68 32.58 32.77
C MET A 44 -11.20 33.74 31.93
N GLU A 45 -12.02 34.62 32.52
CA GLU A 45 -12.55 35.79 31.83
C GLU A 45 -11.41 36.79 31.57
N ALA A 46 -11.17 37.11 30.30
CA ALA A 46 -10.19 38.11 29.89
C ALA A 46 -10.90 39.45 29.64
N GLU A 47 -10.50 40.51 30.34
CA GLU A 47 -11.01 41.85 30.11
C GLU A 47 -10.08 42.58 29.14
N PHE A 48 -10.59 42.86 27.93
CA PHE A 48 -9.85 43.59 26.91
C PHE A 48 -10.25 45.05 26.94
N ASP A 49 -9.27 45.94 27.06
CA ASP A 49 -9.49 47.38 26.99
C ASP A 49 -9.44 47.84 25.53
N SER A 50 -10.58 48.30 25.02
CA SER A 50 -10.74 48.76 23.64
C SER A 50 -9.96 50.04 23.33
N VAL A 51 -9.47 50.78 24.35
CA VAL A 51 -8.66 52.00 24.18
C VAL A 51 -7.30 51.72 23.54
N PHE A 52 -6.77 50.49 23.66
CA PHE A 52 -5.53 50.09 23.01
C PHE A 52 -5.67 49.81 21.50
N LEU A 53 -6.91 49.77 20.98
CA LEU A 53 -7.16 49.66 19.54
C LEU A 53 -7.06 51.07 18.90
N MET A 54 -6.42 51.18 17.75
CA MET A 54 -6.22 52.45 17.05
C MET A 54 -7.30 52.71 15.99
N GLY A 55 -7.83 53.93 15.92
CA GLY A 55 -8.83 54.35 14.93
C GLY A 55 -10.23 53.80 15.22
N ASP A 56 -11.02 53.52 14.16
CA ASP A 56 -12.40 53.01 14.29
C ASP A 56 -12.50 51.61 14.94
N ALA A 57 -11.37 50.91 15.12
CA ALA A 57 -11.31 49.65 15.85
C ALA A 57 -11.71 49.79 17.33
N GLN A 58 -11.71 51.00 17.90
CA GLN A 58 -12.21 51.25 19.27
C GLN A 58 -13.71 50.98 19.44
N LYS A 59 -14.49 51.03 18.35
CA LYS A 59 -15.94 50.78 18.34
C LYS A 59 -16.28 49.30 18.18
N VAL A 60 -15.30 48.43 17.95
CA VAL A 60 -15.53 46.99 17.73
C VAL A 60 -15.87 46.34 19.07
N ASP A 61 -16.99 45.64 19.11
CA ASP A 61 -17.41 44.85 20.27
C ASP A 61 -16.48 43.64 20.48
N ILE A 62 -15.49 43.83 21.37
CA ILE A 62 -14.52 42.82 21.80
C ILE A 62 -15.01 41.97 22.98
N SER A 63 -16.23 42.21 23.49
CA SER A 63 -16.80 41.43 24.60
C SER A 63 -16.89 39.93 24.27
N ARG A 64 -17.02 39.60 22.98
CA ARG A 64 -16.99 38.22 22.47
C ARG A 64 -15.66 37.47 22.67
N PHE A 65 -14.53 38.18 22.82
CA PHE A 65 -13.22 37.57 23.10
C PHE A 65 -12.99 37.32 24.59
N LYS A 66 -13.89 37.80 25.46
CA LYS A 66 -13.81 37.65 26.92
C LYS A 66 -13.67 36.20 27.38
N TYR A 67 -14.19 35.26 26.59
CA TYR A 67 -14.23 33.83 26.88
C TYR A 67 -13.25 33.00 26.00
N GLY A 68 -12.23 33.64 25.43
CA GLY A 68 -11.22 32.99 24.56
C GLY A 68 -11.34 33.41 23.10
N ASN A 69 -10.88 32.57 22.17
CA ASN A 69 -11.04 32.80 20.72
C ASN A 69 -12.46 32.39 20.29
N PRO A 70 -13.35 33.35 19.95
CA PRO A 70 -14.72 33.03 19.62
C PRO A 70 -14.81 32.33 18.27
N VAL A 71 -15.49 31.18 18.26
CA VAL A 71 -15.82 30.45 17.04
C VAL A 71 -17.18 30.95 16.56
N LEU A 72 -17.23 31.54 15.37
CA LEU A 72 -18.49 32.01 14.80
C LEU A 72 -19.30 30.82 14.28
N PRO A 73 -20.65 30.90 14.30
CA PRO A 73 -21.49 29.92 13.63
C PRO A 73 -21.22 29.91 12.13
N GLY A 74 -21.07 28.73 11.54
CA GLY A 74 -20.74 28.61 10.13
C GLY A 74 -20.17 27.25 9.79
N GLU A 75 -19.94 27.04 8.50
CA GLU A 75 -19.27 25.84 7.99
C GLU A 75 -17.80 26.16 7.74
N TYR A 76 -16.90 25.42 8.40
CA TYR A 76 -15.47 25.59 8.28
C TYR A 76 -14.85 24.34 7.67
N SER A 77 -13.92 24.55 6.73
CA SER A 77 -13.05 23.48 6.23
C SER A 77 -11.81 23.40 7.12
N VAL A 78 -11.76 22.37 7.97
CA VAL A 78 -10.79 22.28 9.08
C VAL A 78 -9.88 21.06 8.93
N ASP A 79 -8.61 21.22 9.29
CA ASP A 79 -7.66 20.12 9.42
C ASP A 79 -7.92 19.37 10.74
N VAL A 80 -8.38 18.13 10.63
CA VAL A 80 -8.75 17.28 11.78
C VAL A 80 -7.54 16.48 12.23
N TYR A 81 -7.24 16.54 13.53
CA TYR A 81 -6.27 15.70 14.21
C TYR A 81 -6.97 14.86 15.28
N ILE A 82 -6.70 13.56 15.31
CA ILE A 82 -7.23 12.66 16.34
C ILE A 82 -6.06 12.20 17.21
N ASN A 83 -6.10 12.54 18.51
CA ASN A 83 -5.02 12.24 19.47
C ASN A 83 -3.62 12.65 18.95
N GLY A 84 -3.54 13.81 18.28
CA GLY A 84 -2.30 14.36 17.72
C GLY A 84 -1.89 13.83 16.35
N ASN A 85 -2.60 12.84 15.79
CA ASN A 85 -2.34 12.32 14.44
C ASN A 85 -3.23 13.04 13.41
N TRP A 86 -2.63 13.53 12.32
CA TRP A 86 -3.38 14.18 11.24
C TRP A 86 -4.31 13.18 10.53
N PHE A 87 -5.60 13.47 10.55
CA PHE A 87 -6.64 12.63 9.96
C PHE A 87 -7.06 13.10 8.56
N GLY A 88 -7.04 14.41 8.30
CA GLY A 88 -7.40 14.98 7.00
C GLY A 88 -8.22 16.26 7.14
N LYS A 89 -8.49 16.91 6.01
CA LYS A 89 -9.36 18.09 5.96
C LYS A 89 -10.83 17.65 5.86
N LYS A 90 -11.70 18.20 6.71
CA LYS A 90 -13.15 17.91 6.72
C LYS A 90 -13.92 19.21 6.88
N ARG A 91 -15.13 19.26 6.30
CA ARG A 91 -16.08 20.33 6.60
C ARG A 91 -16.80 20.02 7.90
N MET A 92 -16.77 20.98 8.81
CA MET A 92 -17.46 20.90 10.08
C MET A 92 -18.38 22.10 10.24
N VAL A 93 -19.62 21.82 10.62
CA VAL A 93 -20.63 22.83 10.90
C VAL A 93 -20.53 23.19 12.37
N PHE A 94 -20.34 24.47 12.65
CA PHE A 94 -20.37 25.05 13.98
C PHE A 94 -21.70 25.78 14.17
N ARG A 95 -22.44 25.40 15.21
CA ARG A 95 -23.75 25.98 15.55
C ARG A 95 -23.66 26.67 16.90
N SER A 96 -24.35 27.79 17.06
CA SER A 96 -24.55 28.39 18.38
C SER A 96 -25.98 28.19 18.86
N THR A 97 -26.16 27.95 20.15
CA THR A 97 -27.47 27.89 20.83
C THR A 97 -27.92 29.26 21.34
N GLU A 98 -27.02 30.23 21.49
CA GLU A 98 -27.32 31.60 21.97
C GLU A 98 -26.44 32.67 21.27
N GLN A 99 -26.95 33.90 21.14
CA GLN A 99 -26.12 35.04 20.72
C GLN A 99 -25.12 35.34 21.86
N ASN A 100 -23.81 35.38 21.56
CA ASN A 100 -22.66 35.55 22.48
C ASN A 100 -22.03 34.30 23.13
N GLN A 101 -22.40 33.07 22.73
CA GLN A 101 -21.63 31.87 23.08
C GLN A 101 -20.78 31.37 21.91
N ASN A 102 -19.66 30.70 22.22
CA ASN A 102 -18.84 30.04 21.20
C ASN A 102 -19.66 28.98 20.47
N ALA A 103 -19.64 29.01 19.14
CA ALA A 103 -20.26 27.97 18.35
C ALA A 103 -19.55 26.64 18.60
N TYR A 104 -20.31 25.55 18.75
CA TYR A 104 -19.77 24.22 18.92
C TYR A 104 -20.03 23.38 17.66
N THR A 105 -19.17 22.40 17.43
CA THR A 105 -19.39 21.37 16.40
C THR A 105 -19.91 20.08 17.04
N CYS A 106 -20.56 19.26 16.24
CA CYS A 106 -21.10 17.98 16.66
C CYS A 106 -20.64 16.88 15.72
N PHE A 107 -20.59 15.66 16.26
CA PHE A 107 -20.07 14.49 15.59
C PHE A 107 -21.21 13.51 15.33
N THR A 108 -21.08 12.73 14.27
CA THR A 108 -21.98 11.62 13.93
C THR A 108 -21.33 10.29 14.31
N ALA A 109 -22.13 9.24 14.51
CA ALA A 109 -21.61 7.89 14.76
C ALA A 109 -20.61 7.45 13.67
N ASN A 110 -20.91 7.71 12.40
CA ASN A 110 -20.01 7.38 11.29
C ASN A 110 -18.66 8.11 11.38
N SER A 111 -18.67 9.41 11.71
CA SER A 111 -17.41 10.16 11.89
C SER A 111 -16.56 9.62 13.03
N LEU A 112 -17.19 9.17 14.13
CA LEU A 112 -16.47 8.60 15.26
C LEU A 112 -15.93 7.19 14.96
N LEU A 113 -16.67 6.38 14.20
CA LEU A 113 -16.18 5.09 13.68
C LEU A 113 -14.98 5.31 12.74
N GLU A 114 -15.03 6.31 11.86
CA GLU A 114 -13.90 6.73 11.02
C GLU A 114 -12.68 7.14 11.87
N TYR A 115 -12.89 7.79 13.01
CA TYR A 115 -11.82 8.17 13.95
C TYR A 115 -11.33 7.00 14.83
N GLY A 116 -11.90 5.80 14.67
CA GLY A 116 -11.49 4.59 15.37
C GLY A 116 -12.15 4.35 16.73
N VAL A 117 -13.28 5.01 17.02
CA VAL A 117 -14.07 4.76 18.24
C VAL A 117 -14.73 3.38 18.16
N LYS A 118 -14.76 2.63 19.27
CA LYS A 118 -15.45 1.34 19.37
C LYS A 118 -16.94 1.51 19.14
N GLN A 119 -17.52 0.69 18.27
CA GLN A 119 -18.96 0.66 18.06
C GLN A 119 -19.72 0.46 19.38
N GLU A 120 -19.25 -0.44 20.24
CA GLU A 120 -19.84 -0.74 21.56
C GLU A 120 -19.96 0.48 22.48
N VAL A 121 -19.08 1.47 22.34
CA VAL A 121 -19.12 2.71 23.13
C VAL A 121 -20.21 3.65 22.60
N LEU A 122 -20.48 3.59 21.30
CA LEU A 122 -21.53 4.37 20.64
C LEU A 122 -22.93 3.76 20.85
N VAL A 123 -23.02 2.49 21.24
CA VAL A 123 -24.27 1.71 21.31
C VAL A 123 -25.25 2.23 22.38
N ASN A 124 -24.78 2.89 23.45
CA ASN A 124 -25.67 3.41 24.50
C ASN A 124 -26.64 4.53 24.05
N ARG A 125 -26.55 5.02 22.81
CA ARG A 125 -27.53 5.99 22.26
C ARG A 125 -28.17 5.57 20.93
N THR A 126 -27.70 4.53 20.23
CA THR A 126 -28.22 4.15 18.90
C THR A 126 -29.59 3.47 18.92
N GLU A 127 -30.08 2.98 20.06
CA GLU A 127 -31.41 2.33 20.12
C GLU A 127 -32.59 3.32 20.00
N THR A 128 -32.34 4.63 20.03
CA THR A 128 -33.42 5.64 20.05
C THR A 128 -33.32 6.77 19.01
N THR A 129 -32.25 6.86 18.21
CA THR A 129 -32.00 8.03 17.34
C THR A 129 -31.45 7.70 15.95
N ALA A 130 -31.79 8.55 14.98
CA ALA A 130 -31.47 8.39 13.56
C ALA A 130 -29.94 8.33 13.28
N PRO A 131 -29.49 7.63 12.21
CA PRO A 131 -28.06 7.45 11.88
C PRO A 131 -27.24 8.75 11.70
N ASN A 132 -27.91 9.88 11.46
CA ASN A 132 -27.31 11.21 11.26
C ASN A 132 -27.52 12.16 12.45
N ALA A 133 -27.86 11.64 13.63
CA ALA A 133 -27.99 12.47 14.83
C ALA A 133 -26.63 13.08 15.21
N CYS A 134 -26.62 14.40 15.43
CA CYS A 134 -25.42 15.19 15.66
C CYS A 134 -25.36 15.61 17.12
N TYR A 135 -24.41 15.05 17.88
CA TYR A 135 -24.22 15.33 19.30
C TYR A 135 -22.81 15.85 19.59
N LYS A 136 -22.64 16.54 20.72
CA LYS A 136 -21.30 16.92 21.19
C LYS A 136 -20.46 15.67 21.44
N ILE A 137 -19.15 15.77 21.28
CA ILE A 137 -18.27 14.59 21.39
C ILE A 137 -18.30 13.96 22.79
N GLU A 138 -18.38 14.79 23.81
CA GLU A 138 -18.52 14.40 25.23
C GLU A 138 -19.83 13.66 25.54
N GLU A 139 -20.85 13.83 24.69
CA GLU A 139 -22.10 13.06 24.80
C GLU A 139 -22.00 11.67 24.16
N TRP A 140 -21.07 11.48 23.21
CA TRP A 140 -20.81 10.20 22.57
C TRP A 140 -19.82 9.36 23.38
N VAL A 141 -18.78 10.00 23.90
CA VAL A 141 -17.68 9.35 24.62
C VAL A 141 -17.36 10.19 25.86
N GLU A 142 -17.54 9.58 27.03
CA GLU A 142 -17.22 10.23 28.30
C GLU A 142 -15.73 10.66 28.33
N ASN A 143 -15.46 11.90 28.73
CA ASN A 143 -14.13 12.52 28.75
C ASN A 143 -13.46 12.71 27.37
N ALA A 144 -14.18 12.56 26.26
CA ALA A 144 -13.70 13.04 24.97
C ALA A 144 -13.98 14.54 24.83
N TYR A 145 -13.03 15.27 24.26
CA TYR A 145 -13.16 16.70 24.01
C TYR A 145 -12.50 17.06 22.67
N TYR A 146 -12.77 18.26 22.17
CA TYR A 146 -12.04 18.80 21.04
C TYR A 146 -11.58 20.23 21.36
N ASP A 147 -10.46 20.62 20.77
CA ASP A 147 -9.97 21.99 20.76
C ASP A 147 -9.96 22.49 19.30
N PHE A 148 -10.50 23.69 19.05
CA PHE A 148 -10.57 24.26 17.71
C PHE A 148 -9.75 25.55 17.63
N ASP A 149 -8.64 25.49 16.90
CA ASP A 149 -7.81 26.63 16.59
C ASP A 149 -8.32 27.31 15.30
N THR A 150 -9.06 28.39 15.48
CA THR A 150 -9.62 29.22 14.40
C THR A 150 -8.54 29.86 13.53
N SER A 151 -7.35 30.14 14.07
CA SER A 151 -6.25 30.80 13.33
C SER A 151 -5.60 29.87 12.32
N ARG A 152 -5.56 28.57 12.64
CA ARG A 152 -5.01 27.52 11.79
C ARG A 152 -6.08 26.72 11.05
N LEU A 153 -7.36 26.98 11.33
CA LEU A 153 -8.49 26.14 10.91
C LEU A 153 -8.21 24.67 11.22
N ARG A 154 -7.78 24.38 12.46
CA ARG A 154 -7.37 23.06 12.91
C ARG A 154 -8.22 22.63 14.10
N ILE A 155 -8.73 21.40 14.07
CA ILE A 155 -9.44 20.80 15.20
C ILE A 155 -8.65 19.61 15.74
N ASP A 156 -8.28 19.68 17.01
CA ASP A 156 -7.62 18.61 17.76
C ASP A 156 -8.65 17.88 18.62
N VAL A 157 -9.03 16.69 18.17
CA VAL A 157 -9.99 15.83 18.85
C VAL A 157 -9.22 14.86 19.74
N SER A 158 -9.52 14.88 21.03
CA SER A 158 -8.94 14.02 22.05
C SER A 158 -9.96 12.99 22.51
N ILE A 159 -9.70 11.72 22.22
CA ILE A 159 -10.59 10.60 22.55
C ILE A 159 -9.83 9.66 23.49
N PRO A 160 -10.39 9.34 24.67
CA PRO A 160 -9.81 8.38 25.58
C PRO A 160 -9.50 7.05 24.89
N GLN A 161 -8.28 6.54 25.05
CA GLN A 161 -7.82 5.32 24.38
C GLN A 161 -8.69 4.09 24.71
N ILE A 162 -9.38 4.07 25.86
CA ILE A 162 -10.31 3.00 26.22
C ILE A 162 -11.54 2.95 25.31
N ALA A 163 -11.96 4.12 24.80
CA ALA A 163 -13.08 4.26 23.87
C ALA A 163 -12.66 4.03 22.41
N LEU A 164 -11.36 4.17 22.12
CA LEU A 164 -10.79 3.80 20.83
C LEU A 164 -10.64 2.28 20.72
N GLN A 165 -10.85 1.76 19.51
CA GLN A 165 -10.54 0.37 19.22
C GLN A 165 -9.02 0.18 19.41
N LYS A 166 -8.62 -0.87 20.15
CA LYS A 166 -7.22 -1.31 20.23
C LYS A 166 -6.86 -1.98 18.91
N ASN A 167 -6.74 -1.18 17.87
CA ASN A 167 -6.47 -1.64 16.54
C ASN A 167 -5.00 -1.50 16.20
N ALA A 168 -4.50 -2.47 15.43
CA ALA A 168 -3.17 -2.40 14.90
C ALA A 168 -3.00 -1.17 14.01
N GLN A 169 -1.82 -0.56 14.01
CA GLN A 169 -1.54 0.65 13.22
C GLN A 169 -1.93 0.45 11.74
N GLY A 170 -2.66 1.41 11.17
CA GLY A 170 -3.16 1.34 9.79
C GLY A 170 -4.42 0.48 9.61
N TYR A 171 -5.11 0.12 10.69
CA TYR A 171 -6.44 -0.48 10.61
C TYR A 171 -7.46 0.50 10.04
N VAL A 172 -8.34 -0.04 9.21
CA VAL A 172 -9.47 0.65 8.62
C VAL A 172 -10.69 -0.21 8.88
N ASP A 173 -11.72 0.35 9.51
CA ASP A 173 -12.93 -0.39 9.83
C ASP A 173 -13.60 -0.90 8.53
N PRO A 174 -14.01 -2.17 8.46
CA PRO A 174 -14.73 -2.69 7.30
C PRO A 174 -16.00 -1.91 6.93
N SER A 175 -16.61 -1.15 7.85
CA SER A 175 -17.78 -0.32 7.59
C SER A 175 -17.49 0.85 6.64
N VAL A 176 -16.23 1.33 6.60
CA VAL A 176 -15.82 2.46 5.76
C VAL A 176 -15.20 2.01 4.42
N TRP A 177 -15.11 0.70 4.18
CA TRP A 177 -14.63 0.19 2.91
C TRP A 177 -15.63 0.48 1.79
N ASP A 178 -15.17 1.13 0.73
CA ASP A 178 -15.97 1.47 -0.44
C ASP A 178 -15.97 0.31 -1.44
N ARG A 179 -17.16 -0.24 -1.69
CA ARG A 179 -17.38 -1.31 -2.68
C ARG A 179 -17.18 -0.84 -4.12
N GLY A 180 -17.11 0.46 -4.32
CA GLY A 180 -17.05 1.13 -5.60
C GLY A 180 -18.41 1.27 -6.27
N ILE A 181 -18.42 2.03 -7.34
CA ILE A 181 -19.59 2.24 -8.18
C ILE A 181 -19.82 1.04 -9.12
N ASN A 182 -21.05 0.93 -9.62
CA ASN A 182 -21.32 0.00 -10.71
C ASN A 182 -20.62 0.52 -11.98
N ALA A 183 -19.59 -0.20 -12.41
CA ALA A 183 -18.77 0.17 -13.57
C ALA A 183 -18.18 -1.08 -14.22
N GLY A 184 -18.00 -1.01 -15.53
CA GLY A 184 -17.24 -1.98 -16.32
C GLY A 184 -15.86 -1.44 -16.63
N PHE A 185 -14.90 -2.34 -16.84
CA PHE A 185 -13.59 -1.97 -17.36
C PHE A 185 -13.03 -3.01 -18.32
N LEU A 186 -12.15 -2.54 -19.20
CA LEU A 186 -11.34 -3.33 -20.11
C LEU A 186 -9.91 -2.81 -20.05
N SER A 187 -9.02 -3.57 -19.44
CA SER A 187 -7.58 -3.35 -19.44
C SER A 187 -6.94 -4.17 -20.56
N TYR A 188 -6.09 -3.56 -21.36
CA TYR A 188 -5.44 -4.22 -22.50
C TYR A 188 -3.93 -4.02 -22.45
N ASN A 189 -3.18 -5.05 -22.89
CA ASN A 189 -1.76 -4.98 -23.15
C ASN A 189 -1.49 -5.75 -24.44
N GLY A 190 -1.16 -5.02 -25.49
CA GLY A 190 -0.87 -5.56 -26.80
C GLY A 190 0.57 -5.31 -27.20
N SER A 191 1.14 -6.25 -27.92
CA SER A 191 2.39 -6.08 -28.63
C SER A 191 2.33 -6.75 -29.99
N ALA A 192 3.01 -6.17 -30.96
CA ALA A 192 3.21 -6.76 -32.27
C ALA A 192 4.66 -6.53 -32.66
N TYR A 193 5.32 -7.57 -33.15
CA TYR A 193 6.66 -7.45 -33.69
C TYR A 193 6.82 -8.19 -35.00
N LYS A 194 7.63 -7.61 -35.86
CA LYS A 194 8.01 -8.18 -37.14
C LYS A 194 9.51 -8.37 -37.16
N THR A 195 9.94 -9.59 -37.47
CA THR A 195 11.35 -9.95 -37.62
C THR A 195 11.62 -10.27 -39.09
N PHE A 196 12.64 -9.63 -39.64
CA PHE A 196 13.18 -9.89 -40.97
C PHE A 196 14.52 -10.60 -40.79
N ASN A 197 14.59 -11.89 -41.14
CA ASN A 197 15.81 -12.66 -41.01
C ASN A 197 16.49 -12.81 -42.38
N LYS A 198 17.77 -12.45 -42.48
CA LYS A 198 18.55 -12.50 -43.72
C LYS A 198 19.27 -13.84 -43.92
N SER A 199 19.57 -14.56 -42.83
CA SER A 199 20.35 -15.80 -42.82
C SER A 199 19.56 -17.03 -43.31
N SER A 200 18.24 -17.08 -43.05
CA SER A 200 17.34 -18.15 -43.49
C SER A 200 16.40 -17.65 -44.60
N GLY A 201 16.83 -17.72 -45.86
CA GLY A 201 15.95 -17.66 -47.04
C GLY A 201 14.92 -16.52 -47.10
N GLN A 202 15.24 -15.33 -46.57
CA GLN A 202 14.33 -14.17 -46.47
C GLN A 202 12.96 -14.49 -45.82
N GLN A 203 12.96 -15.20 -44.69
CA GLN A 203 11.74 -15.42 -43.92
C GLN A 203 11.40 -14.18 -43.07
N GLU A 204 10.29 -13.54 -43.41
CA GLU A 204 9.60 -12.58 -42.56
C GLU A 204 8.66 -13.33 -41.60
N THR A 205 8.76 -13.05 -40.31
CA THR A 205 7.81 -13.55 -39.31
C THR A 205 7.17 -12.37 -38.61
N THR A 206 5.84 -12.37 -38.53
CA THR A 206 5.10 -11.37 -37.77
C THR A 206 4.35 -12.06 -36.64
N ASN A 207 4.47 -11.51 -35.45
CA ASN A 207 3.80 -12.01 -34.25
C ASN A 207 3.00 -10.86 -33.62
N ALA A 208 1.82 -11.19 -33.10
CA ALA A 208 1.00 -10.28 -32.33
C ALA A 208 0.44 -10.99 -31.11
N PHE A 209 0.37 -10.24 -30.00
CA PHE A 209 -0.16 -10.68 -28.73
C PHE A 209 -1.05 -9.58 -28.16
N ILE A 210 -2.20 -9.95 -27.61
CA ILE A 210 -3.03 -9.03 -26.83
C ILE A 210 -3.54 -9.76 -25.58
N GLY A 211 -3.12 -9.31 -24.41
CA GLY A 211 -3.71 -9.66 -23.12
C GLY A 211 -4.87 -8.73 -22.79
N LEU A 212 -6.01 -9.31 -22.39
CA LEU A 212 -7.23 -8.61 -22.03
C LEU A 212 -7.65 -8.99 -20.61
N THR A 213 -7.88 -7.99 -19.77
CA THR A 213 -8.51 -8.13 -18.46
C THR A 213 -9.79 -7.29 -18.48
N THR A 214 -10.92 -7.97 -18.53
CA THR A 214 -12.24 -7.34 -18.51
C THR A 214 -12.86 -7.56 -17.14
N GLY A 215 -13.61 -6.58 -16.65
CA GLY A 215 -14.41 -6.78 -15.46
C GLY A 215 -15.64 -5.89 -15.38
N ALA A 216 -16.60 -6.31 -14.58
CA ALA A 216 -17.78 -5.52 -14.24
C ALA A 216 -18.08 -5.65 -12.76
N ASN A 217 -18.37 -4.52 -12.10
CA ASN A 217 -18.78 -4.48 -10.71
C ASN A 217 -20.27 -4.16 -10.67
N ILE A 218 -21.10 -5.06 -10.11
CA ILE A 218 -22.56 -4.90 -10.06
C ILE A 218 -23.06 -5.41 -8.70
N GLY A 219 -23.66 -4.54 -7.89
CA GLY A 219 -24.33 -4.97 -6.64
C GLY A 219 -23.40 -5.65 -5.63
N GLY A 220 -22.11 -5.27 -5.61
CA GLY A 220 -21.08 -5.88 -4.76
C GLY A 220 -20.49 -7.20 -5.29
N TRP A 221 -20.94 -7.68 -6.43
CA TRP A 221 -20.30 -8.76 -7.18
C TRP A 221 -19.32 -8.20 -8.20
N GLN A 222 -18.20 -8.90 -8.37
CA GLN A 222 -17.13 -8.53 -9.28
C GLN A 222 -16.95 -9.64 -10.30
N PHE A 223 -17.38 -9.40 -11.53
CA PHE A 223 -17.15 -10.30 -12.66
C PHE A 223 -15.80 -9.97 -13.28
N ARG A 224 -14.98 -10.99 -13.53
CA ARG A 224 -13.63 -10.86 -14.09
C ARG A 224 -13.44 -11.88 -15.18
N HIS A 225 -12.77 -11.45 -16.24
CA HIS A 225 -12.39 -12.29 -17.34
C HIS A 225 -10.98 -11.91 -17.79
N ASN A 226 -10.06 -12.87 -17.78
CA ASN A 226 -8.70 -12.71 -18.28
C ASN A 226 -8.54 -13.63 -19.48
N GLY A 227 -8.15 -13.05 -20.61
CA GLY A 227 -7.91 -13.78 -21.85
C GLY A 227 -6.68 -13.26 -22.57
N GLN A 228 -6.12 -14.10 -23.42
CA GLN A 228 -4.99 -13.75 -24.27
C GLN A 228 -5.29 -14.15 -25.71
N TRP A 229 -5.00 -13.24 -26.63
CA TRP A 229 -5.03 -13.48 -28.05
C TRP A 229 -3.60 -13.53 -28.58
N GLN A 230 -3.29 -14.55 -29.36
CA GLN A 230 -1.99 -14.73 -30.00
C GLN A 230 -2.20 -14.95 -31.50
N TRP A 231 -1.34 -14.34 -32.28
CA TRP A 231 -1.30 -14.53 -33.72
C TRP A 231 0.15 -14.62 -34.17
N GLN A 232 0.44 -15.64 -34.99
CA GLN A 232 1.75 -15.85 -35.58
C GLN A 232 1.58 -16.17 -37.06
N ASP A 233 2.37 -15.50 -37.89
CA ASP A 233 2.53 -15.86 -39.28
C ASP A 233 3.40 -17.11 -39.38
N ASN A 234 2.86 -18.20 -39.91
CA ASN A 234 3.55 -19.47 -40.05
C ASN A 234 3.47 -19.92 -41.52
N LYS A 235 4.60 -19.88 -42.24
CA LYS A 235 4.62 -20.16 -43.69
C LYS A 235 4.71 -21.65 -44.04
N GLU A 236 5.08 -22.52 -43.09
CA GLU A 236 5.24 -23.96 -43.34
C GLU A 236 3.92 -24.75 -43.27
N SER A 237 2.87 -24.17 -42.68
CA SER A 237 1.52 -24.71 -42.67
C SER A 237 0.61 -23.64 -43.23
N GLU A 238 -0.15 -23.89 -44.30
CA GLU A 238 -1.06 -22.91 -44.93
C GLU A 238 -2.17 -22.36 -43.98
N LYS A 239 -2.13 -22.70 -42.69
CA LYS A 239 -2.99 -22.16 -41.63
C LYS A 239 -2.27 -21.05 -40.87
N LYS A 240 -2.73 -19.81 -41.07
CA LYS A 240 -2.44 -18.70 -40.15
C LYS A 240 -2.96 -19.07 -38.76
N GLY A 241 -2.07 -19.24 -37.79
CA GLY A 241 -2.43 -19.59 -36.42
C GLY A 241 -2.91 -18.36 -35.65
N SER A 242 -4.22 -18.18 -35.54
CA SER A 242 -4.80 -17.26 -34.55
C SER A 242 -5.43 -18.09 -33.44
N ASN A 243 -5.05 -17.82 -32.20
CA ASN A 243 -5.60 -18.51 -31.04
C ASN A 243 -6.05 -17.48 -29.99
N TYR A 244 -7.21 -17.73 -29.39
CA TYR A 244 -7.69 -16.98 -28.25
C TYR A 244 -7.90 -17.96 -27.08
N GLU A 245 -7.26 -17.66 -25.96
CA GLU A 245 -7.30 -18.50 -24.77
C GLU A 245 -7.88 -17.71 -23.60
N ALA A 246 -8.97 -18.24 -23.02
CA ALA A 246 -9.56 -17.72 -21.80
C ALA A 246 -8.83 -18.31 -20.57
N VAL A 247 -7.97 -17.50 -19.95
CA VAL A 247 -7.16 -17.92 -18.80
C VAL A 247 -8.01 -18.05 -17.55
N SER A 248 -8.94 -17.13 -17.28
CA SER A 248 -9.86 -17.22 -16.14
C SER A 248 -11.12 -16.40 -16.39
N SER A 249 -12.23 -16.85 -15.83
CA SER A 249 -13.57 -16.23 -15.96
C SER A 249 -14.34 -16.52 -14.68
N TYR A 250 -14.45 -15.54 -13.78
CA TYR A 250 -15.04 -15.76 -12.47
C TYR A 250 -15.88 -14.57 -12.00
N ALA A 251 -16.80 -14.85 -11.08
CA ALA A 251 -17.48 -13.86 -10.28
C ALA A 251 -16.98 -13.99 -8.84
N GLN A 252 -16.58 -12.89 -8.21
CA GLN A 252 -16.12 -12.90 -6.83
C GLN A 252 -16.87 -11.89 -5.96
N ARG A 253 -16.93 -12.17 -4.65
CA ARG A 253 -17.50 -11.28 -3.64
C ARG A 253 -16.77 -11.46 -2.31
N ALA A 254 -16.38 -10.33 -1.72
CA ALA A 254 -15.74 -10.28 -0.41
C ALA A 254 -16.78 -10.29 0.73
N PHE A 255 -16.44 -10.98 1.82
CA PHE A 255 -17.20 -11.07 3.07
C PHE A 255 -16.32 -10.64 4.25
N PRO A 256 -16.31 -9.33 4.60
CA PRO A 256 -15.41 -8.79 5.62
C PRO A 256 -15.51 -9.45 7.00
N ASN A 257 -16.72 -9.85 7.42
CA ASN A 257 -16.95 -10.49 8.73
C ASN A 257 -16.17 -11.79 8.91
N TYR A 258 -15.90 -12.51 7.81
CA TYR A 258 -15.13 -13.75 7.81
C TYR A 258 -13.70 -13.55 7.32
N ARG A 259 -13.34 -12.32 6.91
CA ARG A 259 -12.10 -12.01 6.17
C ARG A 259 -11.91 -12.91 4.95
N GLY A 260 -13.01 -13.29 4.31
CA GLY A 260 -13.05 -14.29 3.25
C GLY A 260 -13.54 -13.71 1.92
N VAL A 261 -13.12 -14.33 0.82
CA VAL A 261 -13.57 -14.03 -0.54
C VAL A 261 -14.17 -15.30 -1.13
N LEU A 262 -15.39 -15.19 -1.64
CA LEU A 262 -16.04 -16.23 -2.43
C LEU A 262 -15.74 -15.98 -3.90
N THR A 263 -15.23 -16.98 -4.59
CA THR A 263 -14.94 -16.98 -6.04
C THR A 263 -15.72 -18.11 -6.71
N LEU A 264 -16.43 -17.78 -7.79
CA LEU A 264 -17.26 -18.70 -8.57
C LEU A 264 -16.81 -18.67 -10.04
N GLY A 265 -16.49 -19.82 -10.63
CA GLY A 265 -16.06 -19.94 -12.02
C GLY A 265 -14.62 -20.44 -12.14
N ASP A 266 -13.91 -19.94 -13.16
CA ASP A 266 -12.58 -20.40 -13.54
C ASP A 266 -11.51 -19.56 -12.84
N SER A 267 -10.72 -20.16 -11.96
CA SER A 267 -9.63 -19.50 -11.24
C SER A 267 -8.53 -20.48 -10.86
N PHE A 268 -7.62 -20.07 -9.97
CA PHE A 268 -6.48 -20.86 -9.51
C PHE A 268 -6.41 -20.84 -7.98
N THR A 269 -5.94 -21.93 -7.39
CA THR A 269 -5.65 -21.99 -5.94
C THR A 269 -4.34 -21.25 -5.63
N ASN A 270 -4.19 -20.74 -4.40
CA ASN A 270 -3.08 -19.83 -4.02
C ASN A 270 -1.68 -20.49 -3.84
N GLY A 271 -1.56 -21.81 -3.92
CA GLY A 271 -0.26 -22.50 -3.86
C GLY A 271 0.50 -22.46 -2.52
N GLU A 272 -0.13 -22.04 -1.42
CA GLU A 272 0.59 -21.79 -0.15
C GLU A 272 1.12 -23.07 0.52
N ILE A 273 0.33 -24.14 0.55
CA ILE A 273 0.66 -25.39 1.27
C ILE A 273 0.86 -26.53 0.26
N PHE A 274 -0.13 -26.74 -0.61
CA PHE A 274 -0.08 -27.62 -1.77
C PHE A 274 0.26 -26.85 -3.04
N ASP A 275 0.70 -27.56 -4.07
CA ASP A 275 0.92 -27.01 -5.41
C ASP A 275 -0.37 -26.37 -5.95
N SER A 276 -0.21 -25.22 -6.64
CA SER A 276 -1.33 -24.49 -7.26
C SER A 276 -1.87 -25.25 -8.47
N PHE A 277 -3.19 -25.22 -8.66
CA PHE A 277 -3.86 -25.75 -9.85
C PHE A 277 -5.06 -24.90 -10.25
N GLY A 278 -5.41 -24.96 -11.54
CA GLY A 278 -6.59 -24.30 -12.08
C GLY A 278 -7.86 -25.09 -11.78
N TYR A 279 -8.94 -24.41 -11.42
CA TYR A 279 -10.24 -25.05 -11.19
C TYR A 279 -11.37 -24.29 -11.87
N ARG A 280 -12.45 -25.00 -12.17
CA ARG A 280 -13.76 -24.44 -12.52
C ARG A 280 -14.77 -24.85 -11.45
N GLY A 281 -15.18 -23.91 -10.60
CA GLY A 281 -16.04 -24.23 -9.46
C GLY A 281 -16.17 -23.12 -8.44
N VAL A 282 -16.14 -23.48 -7.16
CA VAL A 282 -16.33 -22.59 -6.01
C VAL A 282 -15.09 -22.61 -5.13
N ASP A 283 -14.61 -21.44 -4.75
CA ASP A 283 -13.57 -21.26 -3.73
C ASP A 283 -14.02 -20.25 -2.68
N PHE A 284 -13.88 -20.60 -1.42
CA PHE A 284 -14.01 -19.66 -0.32
C PHE A 284 -12.72 -19.65 0.49
N SER A 285 -11.97 -18.55 0.40
CA SER A 285 -10.63 -18.43 0.97
C SER A 285 -10.45 -17.14 1.75
N SER A 286 -9.61 -17.18 2.79
CA SER A 286 -9.23 -16.00 3.56
C SER A 286 -8.34 -15.06 2.74
N ASP A 287 -8.58 -13.75 2.83
CA ASP A 287 -7.78 -12.73 2.13
C ASP A 287 -7.01 -11.84 3.12
N ASP A 288 -5.70 -12.08 3.20
CA ASP A 288 -4.80 -11.33 4.08
C ASP A 288 -4.75 -9.82 3.80
N ARG A 289 -5.16 -9.37 2.60
CA ARG A 289 -5.21 -7.93 2.29
C ARG A 289 -6.21 -7.19 3.18
N MET A 290 -7.21 -7.89 3.71
CA MET A 290 -8.18 -7.35 4.67
C MET A 290 -7.57 -7.11 6.06
N LEU A 291 -6.41 -7.69 6.37
CA LEU A 291 -5.65 -7.37 7.59
C LEU A 291 -4.87 -6.07 7.38
N PRO A 292 -4.70 -5.19 8.39
CA PRO A 292 -3.82 -4.03 8.34
C PRO A 292 -2.36 -4.42 8.00
N ASN A 293 -1.59 -3.50 7.43
CA ASN A 293 -0.18 -3.76 7.04
C ASN A 293 0.70 -4.18 8.23
N SER A 294 0.40 -3.63 9.40
CA SER A 294 1.02 -4.00 10.66
C SER A 294 0.71 -5.42 11.12
N MET A 295 -0.20 -6.15 10.45
CA MET A 295 -0.58 -7.54 10.72
C MET A 295 -0.39 -8.49 9.52
N ILE A 296 -0.04 -7.98 8.34
CA ILE A 296 0.33 -8.81 7.19
C ILE A 296 1.66 -9.50 7.49
N GLY A 297 1.79 -10.77 7.13
CA GLY A 297 2.97 -11.57 7.42
C GLY A 297 3.18 -11.85 8.91
N TYR A 298 4.18 -12.68 9.21
CA TYR A 298 4.56 -12.98 10.58
C TYR A 298 5.32 -11.79 11.18
N ALA A 299 4.96 -11.38 12.40
CA ALA A 299 5.80 -10.65 13.34
C ALA A 299 5.44 -11.13 14.75
N PRO A 300 6.39 -11.24 15.70
CA PRO A 300 6.10 -11.81 17.01
C PRO A 300 5.22 -10.84 17.81
N GLN A 301 4.23 -11.38 18.52
CA GLN A 301 3.45 -10.60 19.50
C GLN A 301 4.25 -10.48 20.79
N ILE A 302 4.59 -9.26 21.20
CA ILE A 302 5.43 -9.03 22.37
C ILE A 302 4.53 -8.92 23.61
N ARG A 303 4.73 -9.81 24.58
CA ARG A 303 4.04 -9.79 25.88
C ARG A 303 5.03 -9.43 26.97
N GLY A 304 4.65 -8.52 27.85
CA GLY A 304 5.47 -8.09 28.98
C GLY A 304 4.63 -7.67 30.19
N ASN A 305 5.29 -7.31 31.27
CA ASN A 305 4.64 -6.77 32.46
C ASN A 305 5.39 -5.51 32.91
N ALA A 306 4.68 -4.38 32.93
CA ALA A 306 5.18 -3.11 33.45
C ALA A 306 4.80 -2.98 34.93
N LYS A 307 5.73 -2.56 35.78
CA LYS A 307 5.47 -2.30 37.21
C LYS A 307 4.78 -0.94 37.42
N THR A 308 5.02 -0.01 36.50
CA THR A 308 4.54 1.37 36.53
C THR A 308 4.01 1.77 35.13
N ASN A 309 3.69 3.05 34.93
CA ASN A 309 3.36 3.55 33.59
C ASN A 309 4.67 3.64 32.79
N ALA A 310 4.95 2.59 32.02
CA ALA A 310 6.25 2.35 31.43
C ALA A 310 6.27 2.71 29.95
N LYS A 311 7.42 3.18 29.48
CA LYS A 311 7.70 3.37 28.05
C LYS A 311 8.30 2.08 27.50
N VAL A 312 7.67 1.47 26.50
CA VAL A 312 8.17 0.27 25.83
C VAL A 312 8.82 0.68 24.51
N GLU A 313 10.11 0.37 24.37
CA GLU A 313 10.89 0.53 23.14
C GLU A 313 11.22 -0.85 22.57
N ILE A 314 10.99 -1.04 21.27
CA ILE A 314 11.39 -2.25 20.55
C ILE A 314 12.41 -1.84 19.50
N ARG A 315 13.58 -2.47 19.56
CA ARG A 315 14.67 -2.24 18.61
C ARG A 315 14.99 -3.51 17.84
N GLN A 316 15.36 -3.36 16.56
CA GLN A 316 15.91 -4.42 15.74
C GLN A 316 17.22 -3.92 15.17
N GLN A 317 18.31 -4.68 15.33
CA GLN A 317 19.66 -4.24 14.93
C GLN A 317 20.06 -2.86 15.51
N GLY A 318 19.63 -2.57 16.74
CA GLY A 318 19.89 -1.28 17.40
C GLY A 318 19.03 -0.11 16.93
N GLN A 319 18.24 -0.26 15.86
CA GLN A 319 17.30 0.75 15.36
C GLN A 319 15.97 0.66 16.10
N LEU A 320 15.41 1.79 16.54
CA LEU A 320 14.09 1.87 17.16
C LEU A 320 13.01 1.67 16.11
N ILE A 321 12.31 0.54 16.16
CA ILE A 321 11.27 0.17 15.19
C ILE A 321 9.85 0.38 15.72
N TYR A 322 9.67 0.42 17.04
CA TYR A 322 8.38 0.65 17.68
C TYR A 322 8.57 1.27 19.06
N GLN A 323 7.72 2.22 19.41
CA GLN A 323 7.74 2.88 20.72
C GLN A 323 6.31 3.19 21.15
N THR A 324 5.92 2.77 22.35
CA THR A 324 4.61 3.08 22.93
C THR A 324 4.69 3.23 24.44
N THR A 325 3.67 3.81 25.07
CA THR A 325 3.50 3.83 26.53
C THR A 325 2.47 2.78 26.94
N VAL A 326 2.73 2.08 28.05
CA VAL A 326 1.84 1.04 28.59
C VAL A 326 1.54 1.31 30.06
N ALA A 327 0.28 1.14 30.44
CA ALA A 327 -0.16 1.28 31.83
C ALA A 327 0.46 0.18 32.74
N PRO A 328 0.52 0.39 34.06
CA PRO A 328 1.00 -0.64 35.01
C PRO A 328 0.22 -1.96 34.86
N GLY A 329 0.95 -3.07 34.74
CA GLY A 329 0.40 -4.40 34.57
C GLY A 329 0.88 -5.10 33.28
N ARG A 330 0.20 -6.20 32.93
CA ARG A 330 0.52 -6.97 31.73
C ARG A 330 0.12 -6.20 30.48
N PHE A 331 1.02 -6.13 29.50
CA PHE A 331 0.77 -5.50 28.21
C PHE A 331 1.10 -6.46 27.06
N GLU A 332 0.50 -6.17 25.90
CA GLU A 332 0.66 -6.95 24.68
C GLU A 332 0.75 -6.01 23.49
N ILE A 333 1.78 -6.19 22.65
CA ILE A 333 2.02 -5.44 21.41
C ILE A 333 1.91 -6.44 20.25
N ASN A 334 0.93 -6.25 19.37
CA ASN A 334 0.58 -7.19 18.30
C ASN A 334 0.57 -6.57 16.90
N ASP A 335 0.98 -5.30 16.79
CA ASP A 335 0.89 -4.40 15.65
C ASP A 335 2.27 -4.00 15.11
N LEU A 336 3.29 -4.83 15.33
CA LEU A 336 4.62 -4.64 14.76
C LEU A 336 4.58 -4.90 13.24
N TYR A 337 5.12 -3.99 12.43
CA TYR A 337 5.27 -4.23 11.00
C TYR A 337 6.24 -5.41 10.75
N PRO A 338 5.94 -6.32 9.80
CA PRO A 338 6.90 -7.33 9.38
C PRO A 338 8.08 -6.63 8.68
N THR A 339 9.30 -6.72 9.21
CA THR A 339 10.47 -6.12 8.54
C THR A 339 11.01 -6.95 7.36
N GLY A 340 10.25 -7.96 6.90
CA GLY A 340 10.57 -8.82 5.76
C GLY A 340 11.69 -9.83 6.01
N PHE A 341 12.71 -9.43 6.77
CA PHE A 341 13.85 -10.24 7.18
C PHE A 341 13.76 -10.52 8.68
N GLY A 342 14.14 -11.73 9.11
CA GLY A 342 14.17 -12.09 10.54
C GLY A 342 15.13 -11.23 11.37
N GLY A 343 15.44 -11.64 12.60
CA GLY A 343 16.37 -10.93 13.50
C GLY A 343 15.93 -11.05 14.94
N GLU A 344 16.73 -10.59 15.89
CA GLU A 344 16.32 -10.50 17.28
C GLU A 344 15.68 -9.13 17.54
N LEU A 345 14.49 -9.11 18.16
CA LEU A 345 13.84 -7.90 18.61
C LEU A 345 14.24 -7.64 20.07
N GLU A 346 15.00 -6.59 20.33
CA GLU A 346 15.37 -6.15 21.67
C GLU A 346 14.24 -5.27 22.23
N VAL A 347 13.54 -5.77 23.25
CA VAL A 347 12.47 -5.05 23.93
C VAL A 347 13.01 -4.45 25.22
N SER A 348 12.87 -3.14 25.38
CA SER A 348 13.24 -2.39 26.59
C SER A 348 11.98 -1.78 27.20
N VAL A 349 11.63 -2.17 28.43
CA VAL A 349 10.55 -1.59 29.23
C VAL A 349 11.17 -0.62 30.24
N ILE A 350 10.98 0.67 30.01
CA ILE A 350 11.53 1.76 30.83
C ILE A 350 10.43 2.22 31.79
N GLU A 351 10.57 1.85 33.05
CA GLU A 351 9.63 2.16 34.13
C GLU A 351 9.71 3.66 34.52
N SER A 352 8.66 4.20 35.13
CA SER A 352 8.62 5.62 35.55
C SER A 352 9.70 5.98 36.59
N ASN A 353 10.21 4.99 37.33
CA ASN A 353 11.32 5.15 38.28
C ASN A 353 12.71 5.08 37.61
N GLY A 354 12.78 4.92 36.29
CA GLY A 354 14.01 4.79 35.52
C GLY A 354 14.60 3.37 35.46
N GLU A 355 13.96 2.37 36.08
CA GLU A 355 14.36 0.96 35.93
C GLU A 355 14.10 0.49 34.49
N ILE A 356 15.08 -0.14 33.85
CA ILE A 356 14.94 -0.65 32.48
C ILE A 356 14.99 -2.17 32.50
N GLN A 357 13.89 -2.82 32.09
CA GLN A 357 13.84 -4.25 31.88
C GLN A 357 14.09 -4.56 30.41
N LYS A 358 15.08 -5.40 30.10
CA LYS A 358 15.41 -5.80 28.73
C LYS A 358 15.18 -7.29 28.53
N PHE A 359 14.52 -7.64 27.44
CA PHE A 359 14.40 -9.02 26.98
C PHE A 359 14.33 -9.04 25.46
N ALA A 360 14.66 -10.18 24.86
CA ALA A 360 14.74 -10.30 23.43
C ALA A 360 13.79 -11.35 22.87
N VAL A 361 13.17 -11.05 21.73
CA VAL A 361 12.18 -11.91 21.06
C VAL A 361 12.74 -12.31 19.69
N PRO A 362 12.95 -13.62 19.43
CA PRO A 362 13.36 -14.08 18.11
C PRO A 362 12.29 -13.78 17.06
N TYR A 363 12.68 -13.15 15.96
CA TYR A 363 11.87 -12.93 14.78
C TYR A 363 12.47 -13.67 13.59
N ALA A 364 11.65 -14.44 12.89
CA ALA A 364 12.04 -15.09 11.65
C ALA A 364 10.79 -15.17 10.78
N SER A 365 10.72 -14.29 9.79
CA SER A 365 9.72 -14.38 8.75
C SER A 365 10.20 -15.40 7.71
N VAL A 366 9.28 -16.18 7.14
CA VAL A 366 9.26 -16.62 5.72
C VAL A 366 8.64 -18.01 5.54
N VAL A 367 8.50 -18.88 6.56
CA VAL A 367 7.87 -20.20 6.30
C VAL A 367 6.67 -20.53 7.17
N GLN A 368 5.48 -20.42 6.56
CA GLN A 368 4.20 -20.89 7.09
C GLN A 368 3.87 -20.44 8.52
N MET A 369 4.49 -19.37 9.01
CA MET A 369 4.23 -18.79 10.33
C MET A 369 3.13 -17.74 10.24
N LEU A 370 2.17 -17.82 11.15
CA LEU A 370 1.13 -16.80 11.36
C LEU A 370 1.25 -16.24 12.78
N ARG A 371 0.77 -15.01 12.97
CA ARG A 371 0.69 -14.42 14.30
C ARG A 371 -0.32 -15.19 15.17
N PRO A 372 -0.15 -15.21 16.51
CA PRO A 372 -1.08 -15.85 17.41
C PRO A 372 -2.53 -15.40 17.14
N GLY A 373 -3.44 -16.36 17.01
CA GLY A 373 -4.87 -16.12 16.78
C GLY A 373 -5.26 -15.83 15.34
N LEU A 374 -4.33 -15.52 14.44
CA LEU A 374 -4.62 -15.42 13.01
C LEU A 374 -4.80 -16.81 12.41
N SER A 375 -5.76 -16.93 11.50
CA SER A 375 -6.05 -18.16 10.77
C SER A 375 -6.13 -17.86 9.28
N ARG A 376 -5.52 -18.71 8.46
CA ARG A 376 -5.76 -18.78 7.02
C ARG A 376 -6.51 -20.06 6.70
N TYR A 377 -7.48 -19.97 5.81
CA TYR A 377 -8.28 -21.12 5.42
C TYR A 377 -8.72 -20.99 3.97
N SER A 378 -8.94 -22.14 3.33
CA SER A 378 -9.57 -22.18 2.02
C SER A 378 -10.32 -23.48 1.81
N LEU A 379 -11.47 -23.40 1.16
CA LEU A 379 -12.21 -24.56 0.68
C LEU A 379 -12.52 -24.35 -0.81
N THR A 380 -11.94 -25.20 -1.66
CA THR A 380 -12.09 -25.18 -3.11
C THR A 380 -12.77 -26.46 -3.56
N VAL A 381 -13.82 -26.36 -4.37
CA VAL A 381 -14.55 -27.50 -4.95
C VAL A 381 -14.85 -27.20 -6.41
N GLY A 382 -14.41 -28.05 -7.33
CA GLY A 382 -14.65 -27.83 -8.75
C GLY A 382 -13.93 -28.82 -9.66
N GLU A 383 -14.10 -28.64 -10.97
CA GLU A 383 -13.40 -29.41 -11.97
C GLU A 383 -11.94 -28.95 -12.06
N PHE A 384 -11.00 -29.89 -12.09
CA PHE A 384 -9.60 -29.62 -12.35
C PHE A 384 -9.43 -29.09 -13.78
N ARG A 385 -8.55 -28.10 -13.94
CA ARG A 385 -8.24 -27.48 -15.21
C ARG A 385 -6.74 -27.26 -15.34
N ASP A 386 -6.17 -27.89 -16.35
CA ASP A 386 -4.82 -27.64 -16.84
C ASP A 386 -4.90 -27.61 -18.37
N ARG A 387 -4.04 -26.83 -19.01
CA ARG A 387 -4.05 -26.70 -20.48
C ARG A 387 -3.43 -27.93 -21.15
N ASP A 388 -2.50 -28.58 -20.47
CA ASP A 388 -1.73 -29.69 -21.03
C ASP A 388 -2.35 -31.06 -20.66
N ILE A 389 -3.54 -31.08 -20.03
CA ILE A 389 -4.26 -32.28 -19.56
C ILE A 389 -5.72 -32.17 -19.99
N ASP A 390 -6.24 -33.16 -20.71
CA ASP A 390 -7.65 -33.13 -21.18
C ASP A 390 -8.63 -33.63 -20.11
N LEU A 391 -8.17 -34.47 -19.19
CA LEU A 391 -8.96 -34.97 -18.07
C LEU A 391 -9.30 -33.84 -17.07
N THR A 392 -10.59 -33.65 -16.80
CA THR A 392 -11.12 -32.63 -15.88
C THR A 392 -11.89 -33.25 -14.71
N PRO A 393 -11.25 -34.03 -13.82
CA PRO A 393 -11.95 -34.66 -12.71
C PRO A 393 -12.42 -33.63 -11.69
N TRP A 394 -13.47 -33.96 -10.92
CA TRP A 394 -13.85 -33.16 -9.77
C TRP A 394 -12.79 -33.26 -8.67
N VAL A 395 -12.43 -32.11 -8.11
CA VAL A 395 -11.44 -31.96 -7.03
C VAL A 395 -12.05 -31.17 -5.88
N THR A 396 -11.75 -31.61 -4.66
CA THR A 396 -12.00 -30.88 -3.42
C THR A 396 -10.69 -30.65 -2.69
N GLN A 397 -10.35 -29.39 -2.42
CA GLN A 397 -9.19 -29.01 -1.60
C GLN A 397 -9.65 -28.24 -0.37
N GLY A 398 -9.21 -28.68 0.81
CA GLY A 398 -9.37 -27.95 2.06
C GLY A 398 -8.01 -27.62 2.68
N LYS A 399 -7.82 -26.39 3.16
CA LYS A 399 -6.63 -25.97 3.90
C LYS A 399 -7.01 -25.17 5.14
N TYR A 400 -6.26 -25.38 6.22
CA TYR A 400 -6.40 -24.62 7.45
C TYR A 400 -5.04 -24.43 8.10
N GLN A 401 -4.71 -23.19 8.45
CA GLN A 401 -3.48 -22.79 9.11
C GLN A 401 -3.82 -21.82 10.23
N ARG A 402 -3.18 -21.99 11.40
CA ARG A 402 -3.44 -21.18 12.58
C ARG A 402 -2.17 -20.89 13.35
N GLY A 403 -1.92 -19.62 13.62
CA GLY A 403 -0.89 -19.19 14.57
C GLY A 403 -1.34 -19.54 15.98
N VAL A 404 -0.73 -20.55 16.59
CA VAL A 404 -1.10 -21.02 17.94
C VAL A 404 -0.52 -20.08 18.99
N ASN A 405 0.75 -19.75 18.85
CA ASN A 405 1.48 -18.80 19.67
C ASN A 405 2.67 -18.20 18.88
N ASN A 406 3.49 -17.38 19.52
CA ASN A 406 4.62 -16.73 18.84
C ASN A 406 5.68 -17.71 18.32
N TYR A 407 5.71 -18.94 18.83
CA TYR A 407 6.74 -19.91 18.50
C TYR A 407 6.20 -21.04 17.63
N LEU A 408 4.88 -21.17 17.45
CA LEU A 408 4.23 -22.30 16.80
C LEU A 408 3.06 -21.85 15.93
N THR A 409 3.11 -22.21 14.66
CA THR A 409 1.97 -22.20 13.74
C THR A 409 1.73 -23.64 13.28
N ALA A 410 0.48 -24.10 13.35
CA ALA A 410 0.10 -25.42 12.87
C ALA A 410 -0.73 -25.27 11.59
N TYR A 411 -0.55 -26.18 10.64
CA TYR A 411 -1.33 -26.21 9.41
C TYR A 411 -1.60 -27.62 8.94
N THR A 412 -2.70 -27.77 8.22
CA THR A 412 -3.13 -29.03 7.63
C THR A 412 -3.94 -28.75 6.37
N GLY A 413 -4.06 -29.76 5.52
CA GLY A 413 -4.97 -29.72 4.39
C GLY A 413 -5.17 -31.09 3.79
N PHE A 414 -6.10 -31.16 2.85
CA PHE A 414 -6.37 -32.36 2.08
C PHE A 414 -6.72 -31.99 0.63
N GLN A 415 -6.48 -32.93 -0.28
CA GLN A 415 -6.96 -32.89 -1.64
C GLN A 415 -7.63 -34.23 -1.96
N LEU A 416 -8.81 -34.19 -2.53
CA LEU A 416 -9.55 -35.37 -2.96
C LEU A 416 -9.95 -35.18 -4.41
N ALA A 417 -9.71 -36.18 -5.23
CA ALA A 417 -10.19 -36.27 -6.60
C ALA A 417 -10.60 -37.72 -6.90
N GLU A 418 -11.16 -37.95 -8.08
CA GLU A 418 -11.35 -39.32 -8.56
C GLU A 418 -9.99 -40.03 -8.63
N ASP A 419 -9.91 -41.23 -8.05
CA ASP A 419 -8.69 -42.07 -7.99
C ASP A 419 -7.45 -41.38 -7.37
N TYR A 420 -7.64 -40.31 -6.59
CA TYR A 420 -6.54 -39.62 -5.89
C TYR A 420 -6.97 -39.03 -4.56
N GLY A 421 -6.17 -39.25 -3.52
CA GLY A 421 -6.32 -38.60 -2.22
C GLY A 421 -4.98 -38.19 -1.64
N SER A 422 -4.91 -36.99 -1.07
CA SER A 422 -3.75 -36.55 -0.31
C SER A 422 -4.15 -35.82 0.96
N ALA A 423 -3.32 -35.97 2.00
CA ALA A 423 -3.46 -35.29 3.27
C ALA A 423 -2.11 -34.76 3.72
N LEU A 424 -2.09 -33.52 4.22
CA LEU A 424 -0.89 -32.87 4.72
C LEU A 424 -1.10 -32.46 6.19
N VAL A 425 -0.04 -32.66 6.96
CA VAL A 425 0.10 -32.08 8.31
C VAL A 425 1.46 -31.41 8.43
N GLY A 426 1.48 -30.20 8.98
CA GLY A 426 2.70 -29.43 9.13
C GLY A 426 2.67 -28.47 10.31
N ALA A 427 3.85 -28.08 10.73
CA ALA A 427 4.06 -27.07 11.75
C ALA A 427 5.25 -26.19 11.38
N ALA A 428 5.15 -24.91 11.73
CA ALA A 428 6.23 -23.95 11.66
C ALA A 428 6.57 -23.47 13.07
N PHE A 429 7.86 -23.36 13.34
CA PHE A 429 8.43 -23.01 14.62
C PHE A 429 9.32 -21.79 14.48
N ALA A 430 9.11 -20.76 15.30
CA ALA A 430 10.07 -19.68 15.45
C ALA A 430 11.03 -20.01 16.60
N THR A 431 12.30 -20.20 16.28
CA THR A 431 13.35 -20.54 17.25
C THR A 431 14.42 -19.43 17.28
N PRO A 432 15.25 -19.35 18.33
CA PRO A 432 16.39 -18.42 18.37
C PRO A 432 17.36 -18.59 17.19
N ILE A 433 17.52 -19.83 16.70
CA ILE A 433 18.39 -20.13 15.56
C ILE A 433 17.73 -19.84 14.20
N GLY A 434 16.40 -19.67 14.12
CA GLY A 434 15.67 -19.34 12.89
C GLY A 434 14.23 -19.87 12.88
N ALA A 435 13.47 -19.52 11.84
CA ALA A 435 12.18 -20.16 11.58
C ALA A 435 12.43 -21.50 10.89
N ILE A 436 11.78 -22.55 11.36
CA ILE A 436 11.83 -23.90 10.78
C ILE A 436 10.40 -24.32 10.51
N SER A 437 10.08 -24.75 9.29
CA SER A 437 8.82 -25.43 9.01
C SER A 437 9.06 -26.85 8.53
N LEU A 438 8.22 -27.75 9.02
CA LEU A 438 8.23 -29.16 8.68
C LEU A 438 6.81 -29.55 8.31
N ASP A 439 6.64 -30.15 7.14
CA ASP A 439 5.38 -30.77 6.75
C ASP A 439 5.59 -32.11 6.07
N VAL A 440 4.58 -32.95 6.23
CA VAL A 440 4.49 -34.27 5.63
C VAL A 440 3.19 -34.34 4.85
N THR A 441 3.29 -34.66 3.57
CA THR A 441 2.15 -34.97 2.70
C THR A 441 2.15 -36.46 2.44
N HIS A 442 1.03 -37.12 2.72
CA HIS A 442 0.77 -38.48 2.28
C HIS A 442 -0.18 -38.43 1.08
N SER A 443 0.10 -39.21 0.03
CA SER A 443 -0.80 -39.36 -1.10
C SER A 443 -1.00 -40.83 -1.49
N GLN A 444 -2.21 -41.12 -1.95
CA GLN A 444 -2.65 -42.36 -2.55
C GLN A 444 -3.20 -42.03 -3.94
N ALA A 445 -2.68 -42.68 -4.97
CA ALA A 445 -3.13 -42.53 -6.35
C ALA A 445 -3.43 -43.91 -6.95
N ASP A 446 -4.65 -44.09 -7.44
CA ASP A 446 -5.09 -45.29 -8.13
C ASP A 446 -5.01 -45.05 -9.64
N PHE A 447 -4.48 -46.03 -10.37
CA PHE A 447 -4.31 -45.97 -11.82
C PHE A 447 -5.00 -47.17 -12.47
N LYS A 448 -5.42 -47.05 -13.72
CA LYS A 448 -6.14 -48.14 -14.42
C LYS A 448 -5.17 -49.21 -14.92
N LYS A 449 -3.97 -48.81 -15.34
CA LYS A 449 -2.95 -49.70 -15.93
C LYS A 449 -1.78 -49.99 -14.99
N GLN A 450 -1.76 -49.42 -13.78
CA GLN A 450 -0.71 -49.60 -12.78
C GLN A 450 -1.33 -49.95 -11.42
N GLU A 451 -0.55 -50.57 -10.54
CA GLU A 451 -0.98 -50.79 -9.16
C GLU A 451 -1.15 -49.46 -8.43
N SER A 452 -2.04 -49.47 -7.43
CA SER A 452 -2.23 -48.35 -6.51
C SER A 452 -0.90 -47.90 -5.89
N GLN A 453 -0.61 -46.60 -5.99
CA GLN A 453 0.63 -46.00 -5.52
C GLN A 453 0.37 -45.20 -4.26
N SER A 454 1.12 -45.52 -3.20
CA SER A 454 1.06 -44.84 -1.91
C SER A 454 2.43 -44.31 -1.54
N GLY A 455 2.53 -43.01 -1.29
CA GLY A 455 3.80 -42.36 -0.99
C GLY A 455 3.70 -41.20 -0.01
N GLN A 456 4.86 -40.68 0.37
CA GLN A 456 5.01 -39.57 1.29
C GLN A 456 6.01 -38.55 0.73
N SER A 457 5.76 -37.27 0.99
CA SER A 457 6.67 -36.17 0.71
C SER A 457 6.91 -35.38 1.99
N PHE A 458 8.19 -35.16 2.30
CA PHE A 458 8.65 -34.41 3.46
C PHE A 458 9.23 -33.10 2.98
N ARG A 459 8.74 -31.98 3.51
CA ARG A 459 9.27 -30.65 3.22
C ARG A 459 9.83 -30.03 4.50
N LEU A 460 11.10 -29.67 4.45
CA LEU A 460 11.78 -28.87 5.47
C LEU A 460 12.12 -27.52 4.87
N SER A 461 11.79 -26.45 5.56
CA SER A 461 12.21 -25.11 5.18
C SER A 461 12.77 -24.38 6.38
N TYR A 462 13.73 -23.49 6.13
CA TYR A 462 14.41 -22.76 7.18
C TYR A 462 14.72 -21.33 6.73
N SER A 463 14.52 -20.36 7.61
CA SER A 463 14.88 -18.97 7.34
C SER A 463 15.46 -18.28 8.58
N LYS A 464 16.57 -17.56 8.40
CA LYS A 464 17.24 -16.79 9.45
C LYS A 464 17.95 -15.59 8.86
N LEU A 465 17.71 -14.41 9.46
CA LEU A 465 18.63 -13.28 9.39
C LEU A 465 19.58 -13.33 10.59
N ILE A 466 20.87 -13.39 10.32
CA ILE A 466 21.95 -13.28 11.29
C ILE A 466 22.35 -11.81 11.36
N ALA A 467 21.70 -11.08 12.26
CA ALA A 467 21.83 -9.63 12.39
C ALA A 467 23.27 -9.11 12.54
N PRO A 468 24.17 -9.70 13.35
CA PRO A 468 25.53 -9.18 13.54
C PRO A 468 26.40 -9.17 12.27
N THR A 469 26.13 -10.09 11.35
CA THR A 469 26.87 -10.21 10.09
C THR A 469 26.03 -9.75 8.90
N ASP A 470 24.80 -9.28 9.09
CA ASP A 470 23.85 -8.98 8.01
C ASP A 470 23.68 -10.12 6.99
N THR A 471 23.69 -11.37 7.49
CA THR A 471 23.53 -12.58 6.66
C THR A 471 22.09 -13.03 6.65
N ASN A 472 21.40 -12.93 5.51
CA ASN A 472 20.09 -13.51 5.30
C ASN A 472 20.22 -14.88 4.62
N LEU A 473 19.97 -15.96 5.37
CA LEU A 473 19.92 -17.32 4.85
C LEU A 473 18.46 -17.79 4.83
N THR A 474 17.97 -18.07 3.63
CA THR A 474 16.68 -18.72 3.40
C THR A 474 16.92 -20.03 2.65
N LEU A 475 16.70 -21.13 3.34
CA LEU A 475 16.54 -22.45 2.74
C LEU A 475 15.05 -22.62 2.44
N ALA A 476 14.67 -22.34 1.20
CA ALA A 476 13.26 -22.29 0.79
C ALA A 476 12.59 -23.66 0.94
N ALA A 477 13.25 -24.74 0.52
CA ALA A 477 12.82 -26.11 0.77
C ALA A 477 13.96 -27.12 0.56
N TYR A 478 14.05 -28.09 1.45
CA TYR A 478 14.50 -29.43 1.13
C TYR A 478 13.25 -30.32 1.10
N ARG A 479 12.81 -30.69 -0.11
CA ARG A 479 11.70 -31.62 -0.33
C ARG A 479 12.29 -32.98 -0.68
N TYR A 480 11.83 -34.02 -0.01
CA TYR A 480 12.11 -35.41 -0.36
C TYR A 480 10.80 -36.17 -0.51
N SER A 481 10.61 -36.79 -1.67
CA SER A 481 9.42 -37.55 -2.01
C SER A 481 9.80 -39.01 -2.27
N THR A 482 9.08 -39.94 -1.65
CA THR A 482 9.23 -41.37 -1.91
C THR A 482 8.85 -41.70 -3.37
N GLU A 483 9.36 -42.80 -3.92
CA GLU A 483 9.12 -43.19 -5.33
C GLU A 483 7.64 -43.29 -5.73
N ASN A 484 6.78 -43.67 -4.79
CA ASN A 484 5.35 -43.87 -5.02
C ASN A 484 4.50 -42.64 -4.66
N TYR A 485 5.14 -41.51 -4.35
CA TYR A 485 4.43 -40.24 -4.07
C TYR A 485 4.11 -39.52 -5.37
N TYR A 486 2.86 -39.07 -5.49
CA TYR A 486 2.42 -38.18 -6.56
C TYR A 486 1.72 -36.96 -5.99
N ASN A 487 2.00 -35.78 -6.56
CA ASN A 487 1.14 -34.62 -6.40
C ASN A 487 -0.13 -34.80 -7.28
N LEU A 488 -1.15 -33.97 -7.04
CA LEU A 488 -2.44 -34.08 -7.73
C LEU A 488 -2.29 -33.96 -9.26
N ARG A 489 -1.50 -32.98 -9.73
CA ARG A 489 -1.34 -32.70 -11.16
C ARG A 489 -0.68 -33.87 -11.88
N ASP A 490 0.37 -34.44 -11.31
CA ASP A 490 1.11 -35.57 -11.89
C ASP A 490 0.24 -36.84 -11.93
N ALA A 491 -0.55 -37.08 -10.87
CA ALA A 491 -1.49 -38.21 -10.86
C ALA A 491 -2.56 -38.08 -11.97
N ILE A 492 -3.14 -36.89 -12.14
CA ILE A 492 -4.12 -36.63 -13.21
C ILE A 492 -3.45 -36.72 -14.59
N LEU A 493 -2.25 -36.17 -14.76
CA LEU A 493 -1.49 -36.25 -16.02
C LEU A 493 -1.20 -37.71 -16.40
N ILE A 494 -0.81 -38.56 -15.46
CA ILE A 494 -0.59 -39.98 -15.71
C ILE A 494 -1.89 -40.66 -16.13
N ARG A 495 -3.02 -40.38 -15.46
CA ARG A 495 -4.33 -40.92 -15.84
C ARG A 495 -4.72 -40.49 -17.27
N ASP A 496 -4.54 -39.22 -17.61
CA ASP A 496 -4.81 -38.67 -18.94
C ASP A 496 -3.97 -39.36 -20.03
N LEU A 497 -2.66 -39.52 -19.79
CA LEU A 497 -1.76 -40.25 -20.69
C LEU A 497 -2.15 -41.74 -20.81
N GLU A 498 -2.55 -42.40 -19.72
CA GLU A 498 -3.03 -43.78 -19.75
C GLU A 498 -4.30 -43.94 -20.61
N GLU A 499 -5.23 -42.99 -20.53
CA GLU A 499 -6.46 -42.97 -21.35
C GLU A 499 -6.17 -42.71 -22.83
N LYS A 500 -5.19 -41.85 -23.13
CA LYS A 500 -4.70 -41.61 -24.50
C LYS A 500 -3.85 -42.76 -25.06
N GLY A 501 -3.42 -43.70 -24.21
CA GLY A 501 -2.53 -44.79 -24.60
C GLY A 501 -1.07 -44.35 -24.80
N GLU A 502 -0.68 -43.22 -24.22
CA GLU A 502 0.66 -42.66 -24.30
C GLU A 502 1.56 -43.16 -23.15
N ASN A 503 2.88 -42.94 -23.29
CA ASN A 503 3.85 -43.39 -22.30
C ASN A 503 3.92 -42.44 -21.09
N THR A 504 3.59 -42.98 -19.92
CA THR A 504 3.58 -42.25 -18.63
C THR A 504 4.98 -41.98 -18.07
N TYR A 505 6.03 -42.64 -18.59
CA TYR A 505 7.42 -42.42 -18.16
C TYR A 505 7.91 -40.98 -18.45
N ALA A 506 7.22 -40.29 -19.37
CA ALA A 506 7.42 -38.88 -19.68
C ALA A 506 6.95 -37.92 -18.55
N VAL A 507 6.34 -38.44 -17.48
CA VAL A 507 6.11 -37.67 -16.24
C VAL A 507 7.30 -37.88 -15.30
N GLY A 508 8.03 -36.81 -14.98
CA GLY A 508 9.20 -36.90 -14.09
C GLY A 508 8.76 -37.11 -12.64
N LYS A 509 9.12 -38.25 -12.03
CA LYS A 509 8.85 -38.50 -10.61
C LYS A 509 9.89 -37.80 -9.74
N GLN A 510 9.57 -36.58 -9.30
CA GLN A 510 10.49 -35.78 -8.50
C GLN A 510 10.85 -36.50 -7.19
N ARG A 511 12.14 -36.75 -6.98
CA ARG A 511 12.71 -37.41 -5.80
C ARG A 511 13.09 -36.41 -4.73
N SER A 512 13.93 -35.45 -5.10
CA SER A 512 14.43 -34.43 -4.19
C SER A 512 14.46 -33.09 -4.86
N GLU A 513 14.22 -32.05 -4.06
CA GLU A 513 14.42 -30.67 -4.45
C GLU A 513 15.08 -29.93 -3.30
N PHE A 514 16.20 -29.31 -3.58
CA PHE A 514 16.95 -28.49 -2.65
C PHE A 514 17.06 -27.08 -3.20
N GLN A 515 16.52 -26.11 -2.48
CA GLN A 515 16.55 -24.69 -2.86
C GLN A 515 17.19 -23.84 -1.77
N ILE A 516 18.17 -23.02 -2.14
CA ILE A 516 18.89 -22.14 -1.23
C ILE A 516 18.95 -20.70 -1.76
N THR A 517 18.82 -19.74 -0.85
CA THR A 517 19.05 -18.31 -1.09
C THR A 517 19.81 -17.75 0.10
N LEU A 518 21.01 -17.25 -0.14
CA LEU A 518 21.88 -16.62 0.83
C LEU A 518 22.19 -15.21 0.33
N ASN A 519 21.96 -14.20 1.15
CA ASN A 519 22.39 -12.83 0.91
C ASN A 519 23.25 -12.39 2.10
N GLN A 520 24.39 -11.77 1.84
CA GLN A 520 25.40 -11.43 2.82
C GLN A 520 25.80 -9.96 2.62
N GLY A 521 25.19 -9.08 3.41
CA GLY A 521 25.63 -7.68 3.48
C GLY A 521 27.05 -7.61 4.01
N LEU A 522 27.96 -6.98 3.28
CA LEU A 522 29.32 -6.72 3.76
C LEU A 522 29.33 -5.40 4.56
N PRO A 523 30.36 -5.15 5.37
CA PRO A 523 30.49 -3.89 6.11
C PRO A 523 30.36 -2.65 5.21
N GLU A 524 30.04 -1.51 5.82
CA GLU A 524 29.77 -0.26 5.11
C GLU A 524 30.82 0.05 4.02
N GLY A 525 30.35 0.26 2.80
CA GLY A 525 31.19 0.52 1.61
C GLY A 525 31.68 -0.73 0.85
N TRP A 526 31.48 -1.94 1.38
CA TRP A 526 31.94 -3.18 0.75
C TRP A 526 30.88 -3.91 -0.08
N GLY A 527 29.60 -3.51 -0.03
CA GLY A 527 28.55 -4.07 -0.90
C GLY A 527 27.88 -5.33 -0.33
N ASN A 528 27.43 -6.23 -1.21
CA ASN A 528 26.66 -7.43 -0.87
C ASN A 528 27.10 -8.62 -1.73
N VAL A 529 27.14 -9.81 -1.13
CA VAL A 529 27.35 -11.10 -1.81
C VAL A 529 26.08 -11.92 -1.72
N TYR A 530 25.65 -12.55 -2.81
CA TYR A 530 24.51 -13.45 -2.82
C TYR A 530 24.82 -14.79 -3.48
N VAL A 531 24.10 -15.82 -3.05
CA VAL A 531 24.09 -17.16 -3.62
C VAL A 531 22.65 -17.62 -3.72
N VAL A 532 22.23 -18.07 -4.89
CA VAL A 532 20.92 -18.68 -5.14
C VAL A 532 21.16 -20.02 -5.85
N GLY A 533 20.44 -21.06 -5.49
CA GLY A 533 20.57 -22.34 -6.18
C GLY A 533 19.39 -23.27 -6.00
N SER A 534 19.21 -24.17 -6.97
CA SER A 534 18.18 -25.20 -7.00
C SER A 534 18.74 -26.48 -7.63
N TRP A 535 18.50 -27.61 -6.98
CA TRP A 535 18.87 -28.94 -7.45
C TRP A 535 17.64 -29.84 -7.37
N ILE A 536 17.26 -30.44 -8.49
CA ILE A 536 16.10 -31.32 -8.61
C ILE A 536 16.57 -32.65 -9.19
N ASP A 537 16.25 -33.73 -8.48
CA ASP A 537 16.50 -35.10 -8.90
C ASP A 537 15.19 -35.85 -9.09
N TYR A 538 15.20 -36.89 -9.94
CA TYR A 538 14.03 -37.70 -10.26
C TYR A 538 14.32 -39.19 -9.96
N TRP A 539 13.26 -39.98 -9.72
CA TRP A 539 13.38 -41.44 -9.51
C TRP A 539 13.47 -42.21 -10.82
N ASN A 540 12.60 -41.86 -11.77
CA ASN A 540 12.48 -42.55 -13.05
C ASN A 540 13.37 -41.93 -14.14
N ARG A 541 14.29 -41.03 -13.80
CA ARG A 541 15.23 -40.45 -14.77
C ARG A 541 16.59 -40.27 -14.13
N SER A 542 17.64 -40.50 -14.91
CA SER A 542 19.01 -40.13 -14.53
C SER A 542 19.26 -38.63 -14.63
N GLU A 543 18.38 -37.92 -15.35
CA GLU A 543 18.45 -36.47 -15.58
C GLU A 543 18.33 -35.71 -14.25
N SER A 544 19.28 -34.80 -14.00
CA SER A 544 19.19 -33.85 -12.89
C SER A 544 19.14 -32.42 -13.42
N THR A 545 18.31 -31.58 -12.80
CA THR A 545 18.29 -30.14 -13.11
C THR A 545 19.03 -29.40 -12.00
N LYS A 546 20.11 -28.72 -12.36
CA LYS A 546 20.93 -27.96 -11.41
C LYS A 546 21.09 -26.55 -11.92
N GLN A 547 20.77 -25.58 -11.07
CA GLN A 547 21.00 -24.18 -11.35
C GLN A 547 21.56 -23.51 -10.11
N TYR A 548 22.62 -22.71 -10.27
CA TYR A 548 23.11 -21.89 -9.19
C TYR A 548 23.70 -20.58 -9.73
N GLN A 549 23.55 -19.53 -8.94
CA GLN A 549 24.06 -18.20 -9.22
C GLN A 549 24.77 -17.69 -7.99
N ILE A 550 25.97 -17.16 -8.19
CA ILE A 550 26.75 -16.49 -7.16
C ILE A 550 27.06 -15.11 -7.67
N GLY A 551 26.83 -14.08 -6.87
CA GLY A 551 27.11 -12.72 -7.28
C GLY A 551 27.59 -11.81 -6.17
N TYR A 552 28.24 -10.74 -6.56
CA TYR A 552 28.68 -9.64 -5.74
C TYR A 552 28.23 -8.33 -6.39
N SER A 553 27.73 -7.40 -5.60
CA SER A 553 27.33 -6.09 -6.07
C SER A 553 27.67 -5.02 -5.05
N ASN A 554 28.12 -3.85 -5.51
CA ASN A 554 28.41 -2.72 -4.64
C ASN A 554 28.07 -1.41 -5.36
N ASN A 555 27.89 -0.34 -4.59
CA ASN A 555 27.66 1.01 -5.07
C ASN A 555 28.70 1.94 -4.47
N TYR A 556 29.48 2.59 -5.33
CA TYR A 556 30.50 3.55 -4.93
C TYR A 556 30.27 4.88 -5.64
N GLN A 557 29.98 5.94 -4.87
CA GLN A 557 29.78 7.31 -5.37
C GLN A 557 28.77 7.43 -6.52
N GLY A 558 27.70 6.61 -6.50
CA GLY A 558 26.65 6.61 -7.54
C GLY A 558 26.93 5.67 -8.71
N ILE A 559 28.09 5.02 -8.76
CA ILE A 559 28.39 3.93 -9.69
C ILE A 559 28.05 2.61 -9.02
N THR A 560 27.03 1.93 -9.53
CA THR A 560 26.70 0.57 -9.11
C THR A 560 27.41 -0.42 -10.03
N TYR A 561 28.13 -1.37 -9.46
CA TYR A 561 28.81 -2.41 -10.20
C TYR A 561 28.58 -3.77 -9.56
N GLY A 562 28.63 -4.83 -10.36
CA GLY A 562 28.43 -6.18 -9.89
C GLY A 562 29.09 -7.22 -10.79
N ILE A 563 29.43 -8.36 -10.21
CA ILE A 563 29.98 -9.51 -10.89
C ILE A 563 29.19 -10.73 -10.42
N SER A 564 28.75 -11.58 -11.33
CA SER A 564 28.07 -12.83 -10.99
C SER A 564 28.48 -13.96 -11.92
N ALA A 565 28.36 -15.18 -11.43
CA ALA A 565 28.53 -16.41 -12.19
C ALA A 565 27.24 -17.21 -12.07
N VAL A 566 26.66 -17.60 -13.21
CA VAL A 566 25.48 -18.44 -13.30
C VAL A 566 25.91 -19.75 -13.92
N ASN A 567 25.52 -20.87 -13.33
CA ASN A 567 25.62 -22.18 -13.96
C ASN A 567 24.21 -22.77 -14.07
N ARG A 568 23.91 -23.33 -15.24
CA ARG A 568 22.70 -24.06 -15.51
C ARG A 568 23.05 -25.37 -16.20
N GLN A 569 22.62 -26.46 -15.59
CA GLN A 569 22.74 -27.79 -16.14
C GLN A 569 21.33 -28.37 -16.30
N ILE A 570 20.96 -28.67 -17.54
CA ILE A 570 19.74 -29.41 -17.85
C ILE A 570 20.16 -30.64 -18.66
N GLU A 571 19.87 -31.80 -18.11
CA GLU A 571 20.14 -33.08 -18.76
C GLU A 571 18.89 -33.53 -19.49
N TYR A 572 18.96 -33.66 -20.82
CA TYR A 572 17.86 -34.15 -21.67
C TYR A 572 18.25 -35.48 -22.31
N GLY A 573 17.59 -36.56 -21.91
CA GLY A 573 17.87 -37.92 -22.36
C GLY A 573 19.26 -38.42 -21.94
N SER A 574 19.58 -39.66 -22.31
CA SER A 574 20.79 -40.34 -21.85
C SER A 574 22.10 -39.89 -22.49
N ASN A 575 22.11 -38.91 -23.42
CA ASN A 575 23.29 -38.63 -24.27
C ASN A 575 23.66 -37.14 -24.46
N ARG A 576 22.97 -36.17 -23.86
CA ARG A 576 23.33 -34.74 -23.99
C ARG A 576 23.09 -33.97 -22.69
N SER A 577 24.15 -33.79 -21.91
CA SER A 577 24.19 -32.81 -20.81
C SER A 577 24.62 -31.47 -21.40
N ASP A 578 23.72 -30.49 -21.43
CA ASP A 578 24.07 -29.11 -21.75
C ASP A 578 24.40 -28.40 -20.43
N GLN A 579 25.68 -28.07 -20.26
CA GLN A 579 26.17 -27.32 -19.10
C GLN A 579 26.59 -25.94 -19.58
N ASP A 580 25.83 -24.94 -19.16
CA ASP A 580 26.05 -23.55 -19.51
C ASP A 580 26.57 -22.81 -18.27
N THR A 581 27.72 -22.15 -18.40
CA THR A 581 28.29 -21.31 -17.33
C THR A 581 28.56 -19.93 -17.88
N GLU A 582 27.88 -18.93 -17.33
CA GLU A 582 27.99 -17.55 -17.76
C GLU A 582 28.57 -16.69 -16.64
N TYR A 583 29.60 -15.91 -16.97
CA TYR A 583 30.16 -14.89 -16.08
C TYR A 583 29.64 -13.53 -16.53
N LEU A 584 28.99 -12.78 -15.65
CA LEU A 584 28.36 -11.50 -15.92
C LEU A 584 29.01 -10.41 -15.07
N ALA A 585 29.45 -9.31 -15.69
CA ALA A 585 29.86 -8.09 -15.02
C ALA A 585 28.96 -6.93 -15.46
N THR A 586 28.35 -6.24 -14.50
CA THR A 586 27.44 -5.12 -14.73
C THR A 586 28.03 -3.85 -14.13
N ILE A 587 27.93 -2.73 -14.85
CA ILE A 587 28.30 -1.39 -14.37
C ILE A 587 27.18 -0.44 -14.78
N SER A 588 26.63 0.32 -13.84
CA SER A 588 25.60 1.32 -14.10
C SER A 588 25.87 2.61 -13.35
N PHE A 589 25.70 3.76 -14.00
CA PHE A 589 25.87 5.06 -13.38
C PHE A 589 24.96 6.14 -14.00
N PRO A 590 24.46 7.09 -13.20
CA PRO A 590 23.65 8.19 -13.70
C PRO A 590 24.53 9.30 -14.31
N LEU A 591 24.13 9.80 -15.47
CA LEU A 591 24.60 11.03 -16.10
C LEU A 591 23.51 12.10 -15.95
N SER A 592 23.84 13.20 -15.28
CA SER A 592 22.91 14.32 -15.07
C SER A 592 23.15 15.43 -16.11
N PHE A 593 22.15 15.73 -16.92
CA PHE A 593 22.16 16.82 -17.90
C PHE A 593 21.08 17.85 -17.54
N LYS A 594 21.47 18.89 -16.78
CA LYS A 594 20.55 19.92 -16.24
C LYS A 594 19.40 19.29 -15.42
N LYS A 595 18.16 19.35 -15.92
CA LYS A 595 16.94 18.82 -15.26
C LYS A 595 16.65 17.35 -15.61
N ASN A 596 17.40 16.76 -16.55
CA ASN A 596 17.19 15.39 -16.99
C ASN A 596 18.34 14.49 -16.52
N SER A 597 18.03 13.27 -16.10
CA SER A 597 19.01 12.24 -15.78
C SER A 597 18.91 11.10 -16.79
N ALA A 598 20.04 10.63 -17.31
CA ALA A 598 20.15 9.40 -18.06
C ALA A 598 20.95 8.39 -17.22
N ASN A 599 20.66 7.10 -17.36
CA ASN A 599 21.43 6.02 -16.76
C ASN A 599 22.17 5.27 -17.87
N VAL A 600 23.49 5.15 -17.74
CA VAL A 600 24.33 4.34 -18.60
C VAL A 600 24.54 2.99 -17.93
N ASN A 601 24.21 1.91 -18.64
CA ASN A 601 24.35 0.54 -18.19
C ASN A 601 25.27 -0.23 -19.14
N THR A 602 26.27 -0.90 -18.59
CA THR A 602 27.18 -1.80 -19.31
C THR A 602 27.06 -3.18 -18.69
N THR A 603 26.88 -4.19 -19.53
CA THR A 603 26.81 -5.60 -19.15
C THR A 603 27.80 -6.38 -20.00
N ILE A 604 28.71 -7.11 -19.37
CA ILE A 604 29.75 -7.91 -20.01
C ILE A 604 29.51 -9.35 -19.57
N ALA A 605 29.14 -10.20 -20.50
CA ALA A 605 29.07 -11.64 -20.38
C ALA A 605 30.24 -12.29 -21.13
N ASP A 606 30.47 -13.59 -20.90
CA ASP A 606 31.55 -14.37 -21.53
C ASP A 606 31.59 -14.20 -23.06
N ASN A 607 30.43 -14.29 -23.71
CA ASN A 607 30.30 -14.15 -25.17
C ASN A 607 29.47 -12.94 -25.60
N ASN A 608 29.08 -12.01 -24.71
CA ASN A 608 28.21 -10.89 -25.09
C ASN A 608 28.55 -9.61 -24.32
N ARG A 609 28.68 -8.49 -25.01
CA ARG A 609 28.97 -7.18 -24.40
C ARG A 609 27.90 -6.20 -24.81
N THR A 610 27.13 -5.70 -23.85
CA THR A 610 26.05 -4.73 -24.08
C THR A 610 26.36 -3.42 -23.37
N VAL A 611 26.30 -2.31 -24.09
CA VAL A 611 26.39 -0.95 -23.55
C VAL A 611 25.12 -0.21 -23.94
N GLY A 612 24.44 0.41 -22.99
CA GLY A 612 23.22 1.14 -23.24
C GLY A 612 23.05 2.39 -22.39
N VAL A 613 22.23 3.30 -22.88
CA VAL A 613 21.79 4.52 -22.19
C VAL A 613 20.28 4.54 -22.17
N SER A 614 19.70 4.90 -21.04
CA SER A 614 18.25 5.05 -20.87
C SER A 614 17.93 6.29 -20.06
N GLY A 615 16.76 6.88 -20.25
CA GLY A 615 16.37 8.10 -19.54
C GLY A 615 14.90 8.45 -19.71
N VAL A 616 14.49 9.49 -19.00
CA VAL A 616 13.12 10.04 -19.05
C VAL A 616 13.20 11.53 -19.33
N VAL A 617 12.36 12.01 -20.25
CA VAL A 617 12.14 13.43 -20.54
C VAL A 617 10.77 13.83 -20.01
N GLY A 618 10.76 14.77 -19.06
CA GLY A 618 9.54 15.18 -18.36
C GLY A 618 8.95 14.03 -17.52
N ASP A 619 7.64 13.83 -17.62
CA ASP A 619 6.87 12.83 -16.87
C ASP A 619 6.19 11.77 -17.77
N ARG A 620 6.43 11.81 -19.09
CA ARG A 620 5.66 11.01 -20.06
C ARG A 620 6.49 10.24 -21.08
N PHE A 621 7.72 10.65 -21.37
CA PHE A 621 8.53 10.03 -22.41
C PHE A 621 9.77 9.36 -21.84
N SER A 622 9.86 8.05 -21.96
CA SER A 622 11.07 7.29 -21.64
C SER A 622 11.72 6.75 -22.91
N TYR A 623 13.04 6.74 -22.94
CA TYR A 623 13.82 6.26 -24.08
C TYR A 623 14.99 5.39 -23.62
N GLY A 624 15.45 4.52 -24.51
CA GLY A 624 16.62 3.68 -24.30
C GLY A 624 17.28 3.35 -25.63
N ALA A 625 18.60 3.26 -25.61
CA ALA A 625 19.39 2.78 -26.74
C ALA A 625 20.51 1.89 -26.20
N SER A 626 20.74 0.75 -26.83
CA SER A 626 21.81 -0.16 -26.46
C SER A 626 22.47 -0.77 -27.68
N MET A 627 23.77 -0.98 -27.60
CA MET A 627 24.55 -1.74 -28.56
C MET A 627 25.05 -3.00 -27.87
N SER A 628 24.80 -4.16 -28.45
CA SER A 628 25.36 -5.42 -28.00
C SER A 628 26.27 -6.03 -29.06
N HIS A 629 27.29 -6.75 -28.64
CA HIS A 629 28.16 -7.52 -29.52
C HIS A 629 28.34 -8.90 -28.93
N GLN A 630 27.93 -9.92 -29.66
CA GLN A 630 28.10 -11.31 -29.28
C GLN A 630 29.28 -11.91 -30.04
N ASP A 631 30.15 -12.64 -29.36
CA ASP A 631 31.32 -13.27 -29.97
C ASP A 631 30.89 -14.20 -31.11
N ARG A 632 31.51 -14.03 -32.29
CA ARG A 632 31.19 -14.71 -33.57
C ARG A 632 29.92 -14.25 -34.29
N ASN A 633 29.21 -13.24 -33.77
CA ASN A 633 28.10 -12.59 -34.45
C ASN A 633 28.37 -11.10 -34.64
N ASP A 634 27.65 -10.48 -35.57
CA ASP A 634 27.76 -9.04 -35.79
C ASP A 634 27.10 -8.24 -34.66
N PRO A 635 27.59 -7.01 -34.39
CA PRO A 635 26.99 -6.14 -33.40
C PRO A 635 25.50 -5.89 -33.69
N SER A 636 24.69 -5.89 -32.63
CA SER A 636 23.29 -5.49 -32.70
C SER A 636 23.07 -4.14 -32.01
N PHE A 637 22.16 -3.36 -32.56
CA PHE A 637 21.75 -2.06 -32.04
C PHE A 637 20.25 -2.08 -31.76
N ASN A 638 19.86 -1.71 -30.55
CA ASN A 638 18.48 -1.65 -30.09
C ASN A 638 18.16 -0.23 -29.65
N VAL A 639 17.00 0.27 -30.07
CA VAL A 639 16.42 1.52 -29.59
C VAL A 639 15.01 1.24 -29.14
N ASN A 640 14.62 1.77 -28.00
CA ASN A 640 13.26 1.73 -27.51
C ASN A 640 12.79 3.12 -27.06
N SER A 641 11.49 3.33 -27.16
CA SER A 641 10.82 4.54 -26.70
C SER A 641 9.44 4.17 -26.18
N ARG A 642 8.98 4.89 -25.16
CA ARG A 642 7.65 4.71 -24.58
C ARG A 642 7.09 6.07 -24.20
N TYR A 643 5.87 6.33 -24.65
CA TYR A 643 5.14 7.56 -24.41
C TYR A 643 3.82 7.27 -23.70
N ARG A 644 3.68 7.83 -22.50
CA ARG A 644 2.52 7.71 -21.64
C ARG A 644 1.60 8.92 -21.87
N THR A 645 0.44 8.68 -22.47
CA THR A 645 -0.61 9.71 -22.61
C THR A 645 -1.52 9.70 -21.38
N ASN A 646 -2.63 10.44 -21.38
CA ASN A 646 -3.68 10.29 -20.37
C ASN A 646 -4.62 9.10 -20.64
N PHE A 647 -4.54 8.49 -21.83
CA PHE A 647 -5.54 7.53 -22.33
C PHE A 647 -4.97 6.15 -22.63
N ALA A 648 -3.68 6.10 -22.95
CA ALA A 648 -2.94 4.88 -23.28
C ALA A 648 -1.44 5.11 -23.16
N THR A 649 -0.69 4.04 -22.97
CA THR A 649 0.76 4.04 -23.06
C THR A 649 1.20 3.28 -24.31
N VAL A 650 1.94 3.97 -25.17
CA VAL A 650 2.43 3.45 -26.45
C VAL A 650 3.93 3.26 -26.36
N GLY A 651 4.42 2.12 -26.82
CA GLY A 651 5.85 1.83 -26.92
C GLY A 651 6.23 1.41 -28.32
N GLY A 652 7.49 1.65 -28.66
CA GLY A 652 8.10 1.17 -29.89
C GLY A 652 9.54 0.78 -29.62
N SER A 653 9.99 -0.31 -30.23
CA SER A 653 11.40 -0.67 -30.26
C SER A 653 11.83 -1.14 -31.64
N TYR A 654 13.10 -0.94 -31.93
CA TYR A 654 13.74 -1.33 -33.16
C TYR A 654 15.10 -1.94 -32.85
N SER A 655 15.31 -3.16 -33.31
CA SER A 655 16.58 -3.90 -33.19
C SER A 655 17.14 -4.15 -34.58
N TYR A 656 18.42 -3.90 -34.77
CA TYR A 656 19.14 -4.17 -36.01
C TYR A 656 20.40 -4.97 -35.69
N ALA A 657 20.58 -6.09 -36.39
CA ALA A 657 21.83 -6.83 -36.49
C ALA A 657 22.10 -7.12 -37.98
N GLU A 658 23.27 -7.65 -38.32
CA GLU A 658 23.56 -8.03 -39.72
C GLU A 658 22.56 -9.07 -40.23
N ASP A 659 22.32 -10.10 -39.42
CA ASP A 659 21.45 -11.25 -39.73
C ASP A 659 19.96 -10.96 -39.58
N TYR A 660 19.56 -9.97 -38.79
CA TYR A 660 18.13 -9.70 -38.60
C TYR A 660 17.80 -8.24 -38.34
N GLN A 661 16.58 -7.86 -38.70
CA GLN A 661 15.96 -6.61 -38.28
C GLN A 661 14.66 -6.92 -37.57
N GLN A 662 14.38 -6.24 -36.46
CA GLN A 662 13.15 -6.41 -35.72
C GLN A 662 12.54 -5.05 -35.39
N ALA A 663 11.26 -4.89 -35.67
CA ALA A 663 10.47 -3.74 -35.23
C ALA A 663 9.34 -4.24 -34.33
N MET A 664 9.14 -3.61 -33.19
CA MET A 664 8.08 -3.92 -32.23
C MET A 664 7.30 -2.67 -31.89
N LEU A 665 5.98 -2.82 -31.82
CA LEU A 665 5.06 -1.83 -31.28
C LEU A 665 4.35 -2.44 -30.08
N SER A 666 4.15 -1.66 -29.03
CA SER A 666 3.37 -2.05 -27.87
C SER A 666 2.34 -0.98 -27.50
N LEU A 667 1.21 -1.42 -26.98
CA LEU A 667 0.09 -0.58 -26.63
C LEU A 667 -0.54 -1.13 -25.36
N SER A 668 -0.67 -0.31 -24.32
CA SER A 668 -1.31 -0.69 -23.06
C SER A 668 -2.21 0.43 -22.56
N GLY A 669 -3.22 0.07 -21.78
CA GLY A 669 -4.17 1.04 -21.23
C GLY A 669 -5.37 0.35 -20.60
N SER A 670 -6.32 1.16 -20.18
CA SER A 670 -7.60 0.73 -19.63
C SER A 670 -8.74 1.59 -20.16
N ILE A 671 -9.93 1.00 -20.24
CA ILE A 671 -11.18 1.66 -20.56
C ILE A 671 -12.10 1.42 -19.38
N VAL A 672 -12.69 2.46 -18.81
CA VAL A 672 -13.65 2.37 -17.71
C VAL A 672 -14.98 2.96 -18.17
N ALA A 673 -16.02 2.14 -18.14
CA ALA A 673 -17.39 2.54 -18.44
C ALA A 673 -18.18 2.66 -17.14
N HIS A 674 -18.75 3.82 -16.89
CA HIS A 674 -19.56 4.11 -15.70
C HIS A 674 -20.82 4.88 -16.10
N SER A 675 -21.69 5.18 -15.14
CA SER A 675 -22.99 5.83 -15.38
C SER A 675 -22.92 7.17 -16.12
N GLN A 676 -21.78 7.86 -16.09
CA GLN A 676 -21.63 9.21 -16.68
C GLN A 676 -20.80 9.17 -17.98
N GLY A 677 -20.33 8.01 -18.44
CA GLY A 677 -19.62 7.87 -19.70
C GLY A 677 -18.53 6.81 -19.73
N VAL A 678 -17.63 6.94 -20.71
CA VAL A 678 -16.48 6.07 -20.93
C VAL A 678 -15.21 6.89 -20.83
N LEU A 679 -14.24 6.39 -20.07
CA LEU A 679 -12.96 7.03 -19.84
C LEU A 679 -11.83 6.08 -20.17
N PHE A 680 -10.73 6.64 -20.65
CA PHE A 680 -9.52 5.89 -20.96
C PHE A 680 -8.46 6.21 -19.91
N GLY A 681 -7.71 5.19 -19.51
CA GLY A 681 -6.61 5.27 -18.55
C GLY A 681 -5.32 4.75 -19.19
N PRO A 682 -4.16 5.30 -18.81
CA PRO A 682 -2.91 5.04 -19.51
C PRO A 682 -2.28 3.68 -19.19
N ASP A 683 -2.70 3.03 -18.11
CA ASP A 683 -2.20 1.73 -17.67
C ASP A 683 -3.35 0.77 -17.37
N GLN A 684 -2.98 -0.50 -17.24
CA GLN A 684 -3.86 -1.53 -16.74
C GLN A 684 -4.10 -1.34 -15.24
N GLY A 685 -5.35 -1.53 -14.81
CA GLY A 685 -5.76 -1.43 -13.42
C GLY A 685 -6.77 -2.51 -13.04
N GLN A 686 -6.79 -2.89 -11.76
CA GLN A 686 -7.78 -3.83 -11.19
C GLN A 686 -8.58 -3.19 -10.06
N THR A 687 -7.91 -2.52 -9.12
CA THR A 687 -8.55 -1.65 -8.11
C THR A 687 -8.25 -0.23 -8.51
N MET A 688 -9.28 0.51 -8.91
CA MET A 688 -9.14 1.82 -9.56
C MET A 688 -9.93 2.88 -8.80
N VAL A 689 -9.47 4.13 -8.92
CA VAL A 689 -10.24 5.30 -8.45
C VAL A 689 -10.59 6.17 -9.64
N LEU A 690 -11.89 6.37 -9.84
CA LEU A 690 -12.45 7.35 -10.75
C LEU A 690 -12.51 8.70 -10.04
N VAL A 691 -11.67 9.63 -10.46
CA VAL A 691 -11.68 11.00 -9.96
C VAL A 691 -12.60 11.85 -10.84
N TYR A 692 -13.51 12.58 -10.23
CA TYR A 692 -14.34 13.59 -10.88
C TYR A 692 -14.08 14.96 -10.26
N ALA A 693 -13.63 15.90 -11.07
CA ALA A 693 -13.37 17.29 -10.72
C ALA A 693 -13.86 18.15 -11.91
N PRO A 694 -15.13 18.58 -11.93
CA PRO A 694 -15.70 19.32 -13.06
C PRO A 694 -14.91 20.60 -13.32
N ASP A 695 -14.73 20.98 -14.58
CA ASP A 695 -13.99 22.20 -14.98
C ASP A 695 -12.50 22.26 -14.57
N ALA A 696 -11.98 21.33 -13.77
CA ALA A 696 -10.58 21.27 -13.33
C ALA A 696 -9.62 20.66 -14.37
N ALA A 697 -9.93 20.80 -15.66
CA ALA A 697 -9.13 20.24 -16.74
C ALA A 697 -7.67 20.71 -16.65
N GLY A 698 -6.74 19.77 -16.73
CA GLY A 698 -5.30 20.03 -16.61
C GLY A 698 -4.73 19.87 -15.20
N ALA A 699 -5.56 19.85 -14.14
CA ALA A 699 -5.09 19.55 -12.79
C ALA A 699 -4.39 18.18 -12.75
N LYS A 700 -3.19 18.11 -12.16
CA LYS A 700 -2.42 16.86 -12.12
C LYS A 700 -2.90 15.99 -10.98
N VAL A 701 -2.94 14.69 -11.22
CA VAL A 701 -3.27 13.71 -10.18
C VAL A 701 -2.00 13.33 -9.44
N GLY A 702 -2.00 13.51 -8.11
CA GLY A 702 -0.85 13.16 -7.28
C GLY A 702 -0.56 11.66 -7.27
N ASN A 703 0.69 11.31 -6.99
CA ASN A 703 1.20 9.93 -6.93
C ASN A 703 0.98 9.08 -8.20
N THR A 704 0.49 9.67 -9.30
CA THR A 704 0.30 9.02 -10.60
C THR A 704 0.98 9.84 -11.69
N VAL A 705 2.19 9.43 -12.04
CA VAL A 705 3.08 10.19 -12.95
C VAL A 705 2.38 10.46 -14.29
N GLY A 706 2.39 11.72 -14.71
CA GLY A 706 1.87 12.17 -16.00
C GLY A 706 0.35 12.19 -16.16
N LEU A 707 -0.45 11.77 -15.17
CA LEU A 707 -1.91 11.75 -15.24
C LEU A 707 -2.51 13.13 -14.87
N SER A 708 -3.49 13.58 -15.63
CA SER A 708 -4.23 14.82 -15.34
C SER A 708 -5.71 14.70 -15.66
N ILE A 709 -6.53 15.55 -15.03
CA ILE A 709 -7.96 15.67 -15.26
C ILE A 709 -8.22 16.07 -16.72
N ASN A 710 -9.07 15.32 -17.41
CA ASN A 710 -9.44 15.58 -18.80
C ASN A 710 -10.46 16.74 -18.91
N LYS A 711 -10.81 17.12 -20.14
CA LYS A 711 -11.77 18.22 -20.39
C LYS A 711 -13.19 17.94 -19.87
N ALA A 712 -13.55 16.68 -19.67
CA ALA A 712 -14.84 16.29 -19.09
C ALA A 712 -14.81 16.29 -17.54
N GLY A 713 -13.68 16.65 -16.94
CA GLY A 713 -13.51 16.68 -15.49
C GLY A 713 -13.17 15.32 -14.87
N TYR A 714 -12.65 14.35 -15.64
CA TYR A 714 -12.37 13.02 -15.12
C TYR A 714 -10.90 12.58 -15.27
N ALA A 715 -10.46 11.71 -14.37
CA ALA A 715 -9.26 10.89 -14.53
C ALA A 715 -9.46 9.52 -13.87
N VAL A 716 -8.77 8.50 -14.38
CA VAL A 716 -8.78 7.14 -13.82
C VAL A 716 -7.41 6.86 -13.24
N ILE A 717 -7.35 6.67 -11.92
CA ILE A 717 -6.16 6.21 -11.22
C ILE A 717 -6.13 4.68 -11.33
N PRO A 718 -5.12 4.09 -12.01
CA PRO A 718 -5.13 2.67 -12.36
C PRO A 718 -4.80 1.73 -11.18
N TYR A 719 -4.12 2.23 -10.14
CA TYR A 719 -3.70 1.43 -9.00
C TYR A 719 -3.87 2.18 -7.68
N VAL A 720 -4.57 1.54 -6.75
CA VAL A 720 -4.68 1.94 -5.34
C VAL A 720 -4.60 0.70 -4.45
N THR A 721 -4.21 0.89 -3.20
CA THR A 721 -4.08 -0.23 -2.26
C THR A 721 -5.46 -0.60 -1.70
N PRO A 722 -5.95 -1.83 -1.87
CA PRO A 722 -7.26 -2.22 -1.37
C PRO A 722 -7.28 -2.36 0.16
N TYR A 723 -8.45 -2.13 0.76
CA TYR A 723 -8.71 -2.19 2.22
C TYR A 723 -7.82 -1.25 3.04
N ARG A 724 -7.33 -0.17 2.41
CA ARG A 724 -6.46 0.85 3.00
C ARG A 724 -6.94 2.23 2.63
N LEU A 725 -6.69 3.21 3.50
CA LEU A 725 -6.90 4.61 3.16
C LEU A 725 -5.86 5.03 2.10
N ASN A 726 -6.36 5.48 0.96
CA ASN A 726 -5.56 6.04 -0.13
C ASN A 726 -5.83 7.54 -0.18
N ASP A 727 -4.76 8.34 -0.12
CA ASP A 727 -4.79 9.78 -0.31
C ASP A 727 -4.81 10.09 -1.80
N ILE A 728 -5.93 10.64 -2.27
CA ILE A 728 -6.14 11.08 -3.65
C ILE A 728 -5.97 12.60 -3.65
N THR A 729 -4.96 13.10 -4.37
CA THR A 729 -4.63 14.53 -4.39
C THR A 729 -4.67 15.11 -5.80
N LEU A 730 -5.08 16.37 -5.91
CA LEU A 730 -5.07 17.14 -7.14
C LEU A 730 -4.19 18.37 -6.99
N ASP A 731 -3.26 18.54 -7.92
CA ASP A 731 -2.41 19.72 -8.04
C ASP A 731 -3.03 20.71 -9.04
N PRO A 732 -3.46 21.91 -8.58
CA PRO A 732 -4.15 22.90 -9.41
C PRO A 732 -3.24 23.67 -10.37
N GLN A 733 -1.91 23.51 -10.34
CA GLN A 733 -0.96 24.36 -11.08
C GLN A 733 -1.25 24.51 -12.59
N ASN A 734 -1.82 23.48 -13.22
CA ASN A 734 -2.10 23.44 -14.65
C ASN A 734 -3.60 23.58 -15.00
N MET A 735 -4.43 23.89 -14.01
CA MET A 735 -5.86 24.15 -14.19
C MET A 735 -6.10 25.58 -14.71
N SER A 736 -7.26 25.85 -15.29
CA SER A 736 -7.69 27.22 -15.59
C SER A 736 -7.72 28.08 -14.33
N THR A 737 -7.26 29.32 -14.43
CA THR A 737 -7.24 30.32 -13.35
C THR A 737 -8.63 30.80 -12.96
N ASN A 738 -9.65 30.51 -13.77
CA ASN A 738 -11.05 30.78 -13.49
C ASN A 738 -11.73 29.64 -12.71
N VAL A 739 -10.96 28.64 -12.27
CA VAL A 739 -11.48 27.49 -11.53
C VAL A 739 -10.73 27.39 -10.22
N GLU A 740 -11.47 27.08 -9.16
CA GLU A 740 -10.95 26.81 -7.83
C GLU A 740 -11.37 25.41 -7.41
N LEU A 741 -10.44 24.64 -6.84
CA LEU A 741 -10.75 23.41 -6.15
C LEU A 741 -11.12 23.76 -4.71
N GLU A 742 -12.31 23.37 -4.25
CA GLU A 742 -12.70 23.58 -2.86
C GLU A 742 -11.86 22.72 -1.90
N GLU A 743 -11.41 21.57 -2.40
CA GLU A 743 -10.56 20.62 -1.70
C GLU A 743 -9.50 20.10 -2.68
N THR A 744 -8.25 19.92 -2.22
CA THR A 744 -7.15 19.40 -3.05
C THR A 744 -6.74 17.97 -2.68
N SER A 745 -7.36 17.39 -1.66
CA SER A 745 -7.10 16.02 -1.21
C SER A 745 -8.37 15.36 -0.66
N GLN A 746 -8.58 14.08 -0.97
CA GLN A 746 -9.62 13.23 -0.39
C GLN A 746 -9.09 11.82 -0.11
N ARG A 747 -9.73 11.11 0.83
CA ARG A 747 -9.33 9.77 1.27
C ARG A 747 -10.38 8.74 0.91
N ILE A 748 -9.95 7.57 0.44
CA ILE A 748 -10.86 6.45 0.12
C ILE A 748 -10.24 5.10 0.45
N ALA A 749 -11.05 4.15 0.91
CA ALA A 749 -10.63 2.78 1.22
C ALA A 749 -11.38 1.74 0.36
N PRO A 750 -10.92 1.45 -0.86
CA PRO A 750 -11.65 0.58 -1.79
C PRO A 750 -11.51 -0.91 -1.43
N PHE A 751 -12.54 -1.71 -1.69
CA PHE A 751 -12.41 -3.16 -1.75
C PHE A 751 -11.42 -3.58 -2.83
N ALA A 752 -10.77 -4.74 -2.69
CA ALA A 752 -9.98 -5.32 -3.78
C ALA A 752 -10.84 -5.51 -5.03
N GLY A 753 -10.39 -4.97 -6.17
CA GLY A 753 -11.14 -4.98 -7.43
C GLY A 753 -12.22 -3.91 -7.56
N ALA A 754 -12.42 -3.03 -6.57
CA ALA A 754 -13.40 -1.96 -6.67
C ALA A 754 -13.00 -0.89 -7.69
N ILE A 755 -14.01 -0.22 -8.25
CA ILE A 755 -13.86 1.04 -8.98
C ILE A 755 -14.48 2.09 -8.07
N ALA A 756 -13.70 2.66 -7.16
CA ALA A 756 -14.19 3.69 -6.25
C ALA A 756 -14.29 5.03 -6.98
N LYS A 757 -15.23 5.88 -6.55
CA LYS A 757 -15.41 7.21 -7.14
C LYS A 757 -15.13 8.28 -6.09
N VAL A 758 -14.34 9.28 -6.46
CA VAL A 758 -13.96 10.41 -5.61
C VAL A 758 -14.32 11.70 -6.33
N ASP A 759 -15.13 12.55 -5.68
CA ASP A 759 -15.67 13.77 -6.24
C ASP A 759 -15.00 14.99 -5.58
N PHE A 760 -14.30 15.80 -6.38
CA PHE A 760 -13.72 17.08 -5.98
C PHE A 760 -14.62 18.23 -6.46
N SER A 761 -15.18 18.96 -5.52
CA SER A 761 -15.97 20.15 -5.84
C SER A 761 -15.11 21.27 -6.40
N THR A 762 -15.62 21.92 -7.45
CA THR A 762 -14.98 23.07 -8.08
C THR A 762 -15.91 24.28 -8.11
N LYS A 763 -15.31 25.47 -7.95
CA LYS A 763 -15.99 26.75 -8.17
C LYS A 763 -15.44 27.40 -9.43
N THR A 764 -16.34 27.77 -10.33
CA THR A 764 -16.00 28.46 -11.58
C THR A 764 -16.34 29.94 -11.50
N GLY A 765 -15.36 30.79 -11.80
CA GLY A 765 -15.50 32.24 -11.78
C GLY A 765 -14.15 32.96 -11.73
N TYR A 766 -14.16 34.24 -12.10
CA TYR A 766 -13.03 35.13 -11.97
C TYR A 766 -12.72 35.37 -10.49
N ALA A 767 -11.45 35.28 -10.11
CA ALA A 767 -10.98 35.74 -8.81
C ALA A 767 -10.79 37.25 -8.85
N ILE A 768 -11.68 37.98 -8.18
CA ILE A 768 -11.68 39.44 -8.14
C ILE A 768 -11.36 39.90 -6.72
N TYR A 769 -10.34 40.72 -6.59
CA TYR A 769 -10.01 41.45 -5.38
C TYR A 769 -10.45 42.90 -5.56
N ILE A 770 -11.41 43.32 -4.75
CA ILE A 770 -11.98 44.65 -4.80
C ILE A 770 -11.49 45.41 -3.57
N GLN A 771 -10.56 46.33 -3.77
CA GLN A 771 -10.19 47.28 -2.73
C GLN A 771 -11.34 48.27 -2.57
N SER A 772 -11.98 48.26 -1.41
CA SER A 772 -13.14 49.10 -1.17
C SER A 772 -12.99 49.92 0.09
N LYS A 773 -13.66 51.07 0.15
CA LYS A 773 -13.74 51.95 1.32
C LYS A 773 -15.16 52.48 1.40
N GLN A 774 -15.59 52.81 2.61
CA GLN A 774 -16.87 53.48 2.84
C GLN A 774 -16.88 54.86 2.15
N ALA A 775 -18.08 55.39 1.87
CA ALA A 775 -18.23 56.70 1.21
C ALA A 775 -17.57 57.87 1.98
N ASN A 776 -17.39 57.74 3.29
CA ASN A 776 -16.68 58.68 4.16
C ASN A 776 -15.14 58.54 4.10
N GLY A 777 -14.61 57.55 3.37
CA GLY A 777 -13.18 57.26 3.26
C GLY A 777 -12.63 56.28 4.30
N GLU A 778 -13.45 55.81 5.24
CA GLU A 778 -13.08 54.81 6.24
C GLU A 778 -12.96 53.40 5.61
N SER A 779 -12.19 52.54 6.26
CA SER A 779 -12.04 51.14 5.84
C SER A 779 -13.31 50.34 6.16
N LEU A 780 -13.60 49.33 5.34
CA LEU A 780 -14.58 48.32 5.67
C LEU A 780 -14.07 47.44 6.82
N PRO A 781 -14.96 47.05 7.76
CA PRO A 781 -14.59 46.17 8.85
C PRO A 781 -14.08 44.81 8.35
N PHE A 782 -13.03 44.30 9.01
CA PHE A 782 -12.53 42.96 8.75
C PHE A 782 -13.61 41.91 9.06
N ALA A 783 -13.67 40.86 8.24
CA ALA A 783 -14.64 39.77 8.30
C ALA A 783 -16.12 40.16 8.08
N ALA A 784 -16.40 41.38 7.58
CA ALA A 784 -17.72 41.72 7.09
C ALA A 784 -18.14 40.79 5.95
N GLN A 785 -19.37 40.31 5.98
CA GLN A 785 -19.88 39.35 4.99
C GLN A 785 -20.29 40.07 3.71
N VAL A 786 -19.99 39.45 2.57
CA VAL A 786 -20.30 40.01 1.25
C VAL A 786 -21.30 39.11 0.55
N TYR A 787 -22.45 39.70 0.20
CA TYR A 787 -23.56 39.01 -0.45
C TYR A 787 -23.70 39.47 -1.90
N ASN A 788 -24.16 38.56 -2.76
CA ASN A 788 -24.65 38.92 -4.09
C ASN A 788 -26.11 39.42 -4.03
N LYS A 789 -26.67 39.73 -5.20
CA LYS A 789 -28.05 40.20 -5.35
C LYS A 789 -29.10 39.17 -4.93
N ASP A 790 -28.76 37.88 -5.00
CA ASP A 790 -29.60 36.76 -4.58
C ASP A 790 -29.49 36.46 -3.08
N LYS A 791 -28.77 37.31 -2.32
CA LYS A 791 -28.47 37.17 -0.89
C LYS A 791 -27.63 35.93 -0.55
N GLU A 792 -26.88 35.41 -1.51
CA GLU A 792 -25.91 34.35 -1.26
C GLU A 792 -24.59 34.98 -0.81
N ALA A 793 -23.97 34.40 0.22
CA ALA A 793 -22.64 34.83 0.67
C ALA A 793 -21.59 34.42 -0.39
N VAL A 794 -20.95 35.42 -1.00
CA VAL A 794 -19.98 35.24 -2.10
C VAL A 794 -18.55 35.57 -1.70
N GLY A 795 -18.34 36.13 -0.51
CA GLY A 795 -17.02 36.47 0.00
C GLY A 795 -17.08 37.16 1.36
N MET A 796 -15.93 37.64 1.81
CA MET A 796 -15.79 38.43 3.03
C MET A 796 -14.74 39.52 2.84
N VAL A 797 -14.81 40.55 3.68
CA VAL A 797 -13.79 41.61 3.72
C VAL A 797 -12.56 41.08 4.47
N ALA A 798 -11.43 41.02 3.78
CA ALA A 798 -10.12 40.70 4.32
C ALA A 798 -9.41 41.94 4.88
N GLN A 799 -8.19 41.75 5.39
CA GLN A 799 -7.38 42.85 5.94
C GLN A 799 -7.11 43.93 4.90
N GLY A 800 -7.03 45.17 5.37
CA GLY A 800 -6.81 46.33 4.49
C GLY A 800 -8.04 46.73 3.68
N SER A 801 -9.25 46.28 4.04
CA SER A 801 -10.50 46.63 3.33
C SER A 801 -10.58 46.06 1.90
N LEU A 802 -10.09 44.82 1.77
CA LEU A 802 -10.02 44.09 0.50
C LEU A 802 -11.10 43.02 0.45
N ILE A 803 -11.99 43.08 -0.53
CA ILE A 803 -13.03 42.07 -0.74
C ILE A 803 -12.51 41.03 -1.74
N TYR A 804 -12.49 39.75 -1.37
CA TYR A 804 -12.26 38.66 -2.32
C TYR A 804 -13.59 38.03 -2.71
N VAL A 805 -13.90 38.00 -4.01
CA VAL A 805 -15.08 37.34 -4.56
C VAL A 805 -14.69 36.50 -5.77
N ARG A 806 -15.29 35.31 -5.86
CA ARG A 806 -15.19 34.46 -7.05
C ARG A 806 -16.53 34.32 -7.74
N THR A 807 -16.62 34.82 -8.97
CA THR A 807 -17.91 35.02 -9.66
C THR A 807 -17.78 34.86 -11.17
N LYS A 808 -18.85 34.36 -11.81
CA LYS A 808 -18.95 34.26 -13.27
C LYS A 808 -19.30 35.60 -13.92
N LEU A 809 -19.81 36.56 -13.14
CA LEU A 809 -20.30 37.83 -13.63
C LEU A 809 -19.14 38.84 -13.70
N PRO A 810 -18.80 39.37 -14.89
CA PRO A 810 -17.73 40.36 -15.04
C PRO A 810 -18.14 41.75 -14.53
N GLN A 811 -19.42 41.95 -14.20
CA GLN A 811 -19.93 43.12 -13.50
C GLN A 811 -21.07 42.66 -12.59
N ASP A 812 -21.12 43.14 -11.37
CA ASP A 812 -22.25 42.93 -10.47
C ASP A 812 -22.23 43.95 -9.32
N THR A 813 -23.28 43.87 -8.49
CA THR A 813 -23.45 44.60 -7.25
C THR A 813 -23.34 43.64 -6.07
N LEU A 814 -22.44 43.96 -5.14
CA LEU A 814 -22.22 43.26 -3.89
C LEU A 814 -22.78 44.08 -2.72
N TYR A 815 -23.29 43.39 -1.72
CA TYR A 815 -23.80 43.97 -0.47
C TYR A 815 -22.89 43.55 0.67
N VAL A 816 -22.18 44.49 1.27
CA VAL A 816 -21.30 44.25 2.41
C VAL A 816 -22.10 44.55 3.68
N ASN A 817 -22.14 43.61 4.61
CA ASN A 817 -22.85 43.74 5.88
C ASN A 817 -21.92 43.36 7.04
N TRP A 818 -21.82 44.25 8.04
CA TRP A 818 -21.10 44.01 9.29
C TRP A 818 -21.96 44.24 10.55
N GLY A 819 -23.27 44.48 10.39
CA GLY A 819 -24.20 44.71 11.47
C GLY A 819 -25.65 44.86 10.98
N ASP A 820 -26.58 44.98 11.93
CA ASP A 820 -28.02 44.98 11.63
C ASP A 820 -28.57 46.38 11.32
N GLU A 821 -27.81 47.44 11.62
CA GLU A 821 -28.24 48.81 11.36
C GLU A 821 -28.05 49.21 9.88
N ALA A 822 -28.87 50.17 9.42
CA ALA A 822 -28.78 50.66 8.04
C ALA A 822 -27.43 51.33 7.71
N SER A 823 -26.73 51.84 8.73
CA SER A 823 -25.37 52.38 8.65
C SER A 823 -24.27 51.32 8.65
N GLU A 824 -24.61 50.05 8.88
CA GLU A 824 -23.66 48.93 9.00
C GLU A 824 -23.70 48.00 7.77
N GLN A 825 -24.25 48.51 6.67
CA GLN A 825 -24.31 47.86 5.38
C GLN A 825 -24.00 48.87 4.28
N CYS A 826 -23.35 48.42 3.21
CA CYS A 826 -23.12 49.26 2.04
C CYS A 826 -23.04 48.43 0.76
N GLN A 827 -23.20 49.10 -0.37
CA GLN A 827 -23.25 48.48 -1.69
C GLN A 827 -21.96 48.78 -2.48
N VAL A 828 -21.31 47.74 -2.99
CA VAL A 828 -20.12 47.83 -3.86
C VAL A 828 -20.49 47.37 -5.25
N SER A 829 -20.36 48.22 -6.27
CA SER A 829 -20.52 47.82 -7.67
C SER A 829 -19.14 47.67 -8.32
N TYR A 830 -18.91 46.55 -9.00
CA TYR A 830 -17.67 46.31 -9.74
C TYR A 830 -17.95 46.05 -11.21
N ASP A 831 -17.01 46.43 -12.08
CA ASP A 831 -17.00 46.10 -13.51
C ASP A 831 -15.56 45.83 -13.94
N VAL A 832 -15.26 44.58 -14.26
CA VAL A 832 -13.93 44.12 -14.66
C VAL A 832 -13.82 43.79 -16.14
N ARG A 833 -14.82 44.14 -16.97
CA ARG A 833 -14.83 43.81 -18.41
C ARG A 833 -13.60 44.32 -19.15
N SER A 834 -13.16 45.54 -18.85
CA SER A 834 -11.97 46.14 -19.48
C SER A 834 -10.64 45.48 -19.06
N GLN A 835 -10.64 44.77 -17.93
CA GLN A 835 -9.47 44.07 -17.39
C GLN A 835 -9.41 42.62 -17.89
N LEU A 836 -10.55 42.06 -18.31
CA LEU A 836 -10.62 40.74 -18.95
C LEU A 836 -10.01 40.72 -20.36
N ASP A 837 -10.06 41.84 -21.09
CA ASP A 837 -9.51 41.96 -22.45
C ASP A 837 -7.97 42.15 -22.49
N LYS A 838 -7.34 42.42 -21.34
CA LYS A 838 -5.88 42.57 -21.20
C LYS A 838 -5.29 41.31 -20.55
N ASP A 839 -4.89 40.35 -21.39
CA ASP A 839 -4.18 39.09 -21.11
C ASP A 839 -3.95 38.64 -19.64
N GLN A 840 -4.45 37.42 -19.35
CA GLN A 840 -3.94 36.41 -18.42
C GLN A 840 -3.51 36.86 -17.00
N GLN A 841 -4.23 37.77 -16.34
CA GLN A 841 -4.07 37.91 -14.90
C GLN A 841 -4.82 36.79 -14.15
N ASN A 842 -4.08 36.00 -13.37
CA ASN A 842 -4.64 34.94 -12.51
C ASN A 842 -5.56 35.51 -11.41
N MET A 843 -5.42 36.80 -11.11
CA MET A 843 -6.18 37.53 -10.09
C MET A 843 -6.44 38.94 -10.62
N ILE A 844 -7.70 39.37 -10.63
CA ILE A 844 -8.10 40.70 -11.09
C ILE A 844 -8.17 41.61 -9.87
N MET A 845 -7.43 42.71 -9.88
CA MET A 845 -7.55 43.74 -8.84
C MET A 845 -8.33 44.94 -9.39
N THR A 846 -9.30 45.42 -8.61
CA THR A 846 -10.08 46.61 -8.94
C THR A 846 -10.37 47.42 -7.68
N GLU A 847 -10.79 48.67 -7.85
CA GLU A 847 -11.15 49.57 -6.76
C GLU A 847 -12.62 49.96 -6.92
N ALA A 848 -13.37 49.98 -5.82
CA ALA A 848 -14.76 50.41 -5.82
C ALA A 848 -15.17 51.02 -4.47
N ILE A 849 -15.96 52.08 -4.49
CA ILE A 849 -16.45 52.73 -3.27
C ILE A 849 -17.70 52.00 -2.79
N CYS A 850 -17.77 51.71 -1.48
CA CYS A 850 -18.95 51.18 -0.82
C CYS A 850 -19.89 52.32 -0.46
N LYS A 851 -21.10 52.31 -1.03
CA LYS A 851 -22.09 53.38 -0.90
C LYS A 851 -23.24 53.03 0.03
#